data_AF-A0AAW3ASP3-F1
#
_entry.id   AF-A0AAW3ASP3-F1
#
_cell.length_a   1.000
_cell.length_b   1.000
_cell.length_c   1.000
_cell.angle_alpha   90.00
_cell.angle_beta   90.00
_cell.angle_gamma   90.00
#
_symmetry.space_group_name_H-M   'P 1'
#
loop_
_entity.id
_entity.type
_entity.pdbx_description
1 polymer ?
#
loop_
_entity_poly.entity_id
_entity_poly.type
_entity_poly.pdbx_seq_one_letter_code
_entity_poly.pdbx_strand_id
1 'polypeptide(L)'
;MSVIGVFTKGRATGHPSVVSVLRYVPRARVPWQPSRFGRENLADDDMAQLWGTGRYRTGPGNYNSGYSTKKTHTLEDNTISIIPKHELEKFMPDISLGSKALVTPVSLMNARNGHRVTHDLIHSYDPYIGRLQRPAVVDHDNVTVEDPNRVGLNAATLDCRARIYRWLRRGPFFQEDNYFRRSTKLQRNGPVPVSVHEVPLMQRIIRLARGGHLKAACEEYRRVTSVPPVDVYRALTAACIPGAKLADAIAIFEDGNSRLFYVARDGEVLHNVLRCAIRAKHRVRVMWVYNVMVGRRYENVIVRAEVDVIWRYRIASLALEYLLDNNAGEEARVVYDYLVENKLVDCDLHVRLGHVIQQALKEGKTVHVQQDALDGMALSRNVVAVAPQVAVALYARYLENMKEGAAWTDARGLPLTDPTKTDADTNGAAAVAWMKAAFPDIDPAAVLRLARFRRSSKDLMAKDRSVYVQRAAQWVELLSSAHQAREEVPLTYLRKSRPSITNPNVRVAWLPERQRAHALLASDEGFKFAYSGPQTRFVEETFAYAENTLQSRYLAQQPVHTEVTASVALGAAALAVDSSSGSAAPHIPGSPAVSRILHTSVLVDGSLSGSSGSGIAALRSGGSESVKATASPTAGISGRPSSTSGRADLDDAHF
;
A
#
# COMPACT_ATOMS: atom_id res chain seq x y z
N MET A 1 -63.28 0.39 45.17
CA MET A 1 -61.88 -0.08 44.98
C MET A 1 -61.49 0.24 43.54
N SER A 2 -60.35 0.90 43.27
CA SER A 2 -60.11 1.51 41.94
C SER A 2 -58.72 1.30 41.32
N VAL A 3 -57.81 0.55 41.95
CA VAL A 3 -56.48 0.27 41.38
C VAL A 3 -56.44 -1.14 40.82
N ILE A 4 -56.25 -1.27 39.51
CA ILE A 4 -56.01 -2.53 38.80
C ILE A 4 -54.59 -2.47 38.21
N GLY A 5 -53.69 -3.30 38.72
CA GLY A 5 -52.30 -3.39 38.26
C GLY A 5 -52.03 -4.72 37.56
N VAL A 6 -51.17 -4.71 36.54
CA VAL A 6 -50.73 -5.94 35.84
C VAL A 6 -49.70 -6.72 36.67
N PHE A 7 -48.83 -6.01 37.40
CA PHE A 7 -47.84 -6.57 38.31
C PHE A 7 -48.03 -5.95 39.70
N THR A 8 -47.84 -6.74 40.75
CA THR A 8 -48.05 -6.30 42.15
C THR A 8 -46.87 -5.53 42.70
N LYS A 9 -45.66 -5.75 42.18
CA LYS A 9 -44.40 -5.15 42.65
C LYS A 9 -43.43 -4.93 41.48
N GLY A 10 -42.44 -4.06 41.70
CA GLY A 10 -41.29 -3.91 40.82
C GLY A 10 -40.02 -3.63 41.60
N ARG A 11 -38.89 -3.59 40.88
CA ARG A 11 -37.56 -3.26 41.41
C ARG A 11 -36.94 -2.08 40.67
N ALA A 12 -35.98 -1.43 41.33
CA ALA A 12 -35.14 -0.41 40.72
C ALA A 12 -34.02 -1.04 39.87
N THR A 13 -33.60 -0.35 38.82
CA THR A 13 -32.48 -0.75 37.94
C THR A 13 -31.12 -0.23 38.37
N GLY A 14 -31.08 0.78 39.25
CA GLY A 14 -29.86 1.39 39.78
C GLY A 14 -29.57 0.97 41.22
N HIS A 15 -28.28 0.88 41.56
CA HIS A 15 -27.85 0.58 42.93
C HIS A 15 -28.18 1.73 43.89
N PRO A 16 -28.60 1.49 45.15
CA PRO A 16 -29.02 2.53 46.10
C PRO A 16 -28.01 3.68 46.31
N SER A 17 -26.70 3.38 46.28
CA SER A 17 -25.64 4.39 46.42
C SER A 17 -25.65 5.46 45.31
N VAL A 18 -26.08 5.10 44.11
CA VAL A 18 -26.18 6.02 42.97
C VAL A 18 -27.53 6.75 43.00
N VAL A 19 -28.61 6.03 43.32
CA VAL A 19 -29.98 6.57 43.32
C VAL A 19 -30.19 7.60 44.45
N SER A 20 -29.58 7.41 45.61
CA SER A 20 -29.67 8.33 46.76
C SER A 20 -29.11 9.73 46.47
N VAL A 21 -28.11 9.83 45.59
CA VAL A 21 -27.51 11.10 45.14
C VAL A 21 -28.24 11.63 43.91
N LEU A 22 -28.43 10.80 42.87
CA LEU A 22 -29.02 11.25 41.59
C LEU A 22 -30.47 11.75 41.71
N ARG A 23 -31.23 11.36 42.75
CA ARG A 23 -32.61 11.82 42.95
C ARG A 23 -32.75 13.34 43.09
N TYR A 24 -31.68 14.04 43.49
CA TYR A 24 -31.68 15.51 43.64
C TYR A 24 -31.46 16.26 42.31
N VAL A 25 -31.06 15.55 41.24
CA VAL A 25 -30.90 16.13 39.90
C VAL A 25 -32.16 15.82 39.08
N PRO A 26 -32.99 16.82 38.71
CA PRO A 26 -34.22 16.58 37.97
C PRO A 26 -33.96 15.94 36.60
N ARG A 27 -34.27 14.65 36.46
CA ARG A 27 -34.20 13.95 35.18
C ARG A 27 -35.44 14.27 34.34
N ALA A 28 -35.25 14.86 33.16
CA ALA A 28 -36.29 14.97 32.14
C ALA A 28 -36.84 13.57 31.79
N ARG A 29 -38.17 13.43 31.87
CA ARG A 29 -38.93 12.21 31.53
C ARG A 29 -39.62 12.40 30.18
N VAL A 30 -40.11 11.31 29.58
CA VAL A 30 -40.91 11.39 28.34
C VAL A 30 -42.21 12.17 28.65
N PRO A 31 -42.50 13.31 27.98
CA PRO A 31 -43.58 14.20 28.41
C PRO A 31 -44.97 13.54 28.45
N TRP A 32 -45.28 12.73 27.43
CA TRP A 32 -46.57 12.05 27.27
C TRP A 32 -46.68 10.72 28.05
N GLN A 33 -45.57 10.22 28.60
CA GLN A 33 -45.57 9.05 29.50
C GLN A 33 -44.43 9.15 30.53
N PRO A 34 -44.56 9.99 31.59
CA PRO A 34 -43.47 10.24 32.52
C PRO A 34 -43.05 9.03 33.37
N SER A 35 -43.98 8.11 33.63
CA SER A 35 -43.74 6.85 34.33
C SER A 35 -43.36 5.74 33.34
N ARG A 36 -42.11 5.28 33.38
CA ARG A 36 -41.64 4.16 32.54
C ARG A 36 -41.45 2.89 33.35
N PHE A 37 -42.33 1.91 33.13
CA PHE A 37 -42.18 0.55 33.65
C PHE A 37 -41.81 -0.41 32.51
N GLY A 38 -40.52 -0.78 32.43
CA GLY A 38 -40.01 -1.72 31.42
C GLY A 38 -39.66 -3.08 32.03
N ARG A 39 -39.31 -4.06 31.18
CA ARG A 39 -38.96 -5.42 31.64
C ARG A 39 -37.83 -5.48 32.67
N GLU A 40 -36.93 -4.50 32.65
CA GLU A 40 -35.82 -4.33 33.61
C GLU A 40 -36.26 -4.03 35.05
N ASN A 41 -37.51 -3.58 35.24
CA ASN A 41 -38.12 -3.26 36.55
C ASN A 41 -38.98 -4.42 37.12
N LEU A 42 -39.17 -5.51 36.39
CA LEU A 42 -39.96 -6.66 36.86
C LEU A 42 -39.25 -7.37 38.03
N ALA A 43 -40.03 -7.95 38.94
CA ALA A 43 -39.51 -8.94 39.89
C ALA A 43 -39.00 -10.18 39.14
N ASP A 44 -38.16 -10.99 39.77
CA ASP A 44 -37.54 -12.14 39.10
C ASP A 44 -38.55 -13.23 38.74
N ASP A 45 -39.58 -13.45 39.55
CA ASP A 45 -40.68 -14.39 39.27
C ASP A 45 -41.55 -13.91 38.09
N ASP A 46 -41.99 -12.65 38.09
CA ASP A 46 -42.73 -12.04 36.98
C ASP A 46 -41.94 -12.11 35.67
N MET A 47 -40.63 -11.85 35.74
CA MET A 47 -39.72 -11.93 34.60
C MET A 47 -39.55 -13.37 34.12
N ALA A 48 -39.45 -14.36 35.02
CA ALA A 48 -39.37 -15.77 34.66
C ALA A 48 -40.66 -16.26 33.98
N GLN A 49 -41.83 -15.92 34.53
CA GLN A 49 -43.13 -16.25 33.94
C GLN A 49 -43.27 -15.63 32.54
N LEU A 50 -42.99 -14.32 32.40
CA LEU A 50 -43.02 -13.65 31.09
C LEU A 50 -42.04 -14.25 30.09
N TRP A 51 -40.85 -14.68 30.51
CA TRP A 51 -39.84 -15.27 29.62
C TRP A 51 -40.20 -16.68 29.13
N GLY A 52 -40.95 -17.44 29.95
CA GLY A 52 -41.53 -18.72 29.53
C GLY A 52 -42.61 -18.55 28.46
N THR A 53 -43.38 -17.46 28.53
CA THR A 53 -44.41 -17.12 27.54
C THR A 53 -43.85 -16.47 26.26
N GLY A 54 -44.69 -16.34 25.23
CA GLY A 54 -44.35 -15.64 23.98
C GLY A 54 -43.53 -16.43 22.96
N ARG A 55 -43.42 -17.75 23.15
CA ARG A 55 -42.53 -18.66 22.42
C ARG A 55 -43.29 -19.85 21.81
N TYR A 56 -44.45 -19.54 21.21
CA TYR A 56 -45.41 -20.49 20.60
C TYR A 56 -45.54 -21.84 21.34
N ARG A 57 -44.95 -22.93 20.82
CA ARG A 57 -45.04 -24.28 21.39
C ARG A 57 -43.76 -24.75 22.10
N THR A 58 -42.60 -24.24 21.69
CA THR A 58 -41.24 -24.56 22.17
C THR A 58 -40.90 -23.88 23.50
N GLY A 59 -41.61 -22.81 23.85
CA GLY A 59 -41.44 -22.07 25.10
C GLY A 59 -41.83 -22.83 26.36
N PRO A 60 -41.07 -22.70 27.47
CA PRO A 60 -41.42 -23.34 28.75
C PRO A 60 -42.80 -22.98 29.33
N GLY A 61 -43.36 -21.83 28.97
CA GLY A 61 -44.71 -21.43 29.38
C GLY A 61 -45.85 -22.17 28.67
N ASN A 62 -45.56 -22.87 27.57
CA ASN A 62 -46.54 -23.75 26.92
C ASN A 62 -46.69 -25.06 27.70
N TYR A 63 -47.92 -25.44 28.01
CA TYR A 63 -48.25 -26.57 28.89
C TYR A 63 -47.71 -27.92 28.37
N ASN A 64 -47.67 -28.09 27.04
CA ASN A 64 -47.18 -29.31 26.39
C ASN A 64 -45.76 -29.16 25.78
N SER A 65 -44.94 -28.26 26.32
CA SER A 65 -43.54 -28.06 25.88
C SER A 65 -42.55 -29.10 26.41
N GLY A 66 -42.96 -29.91 27.39
CA GLY A 66 -42.07 -30.76 28.19
C GLY A 66 -41.37 -30.04 29.36
N TYR A 67 -41.45 -28.71 29.43
CA TYR A 67 -40.84 -27.88 30.49
C TYR A 67 -41.88 -27.28 31.47
N SER A 68 -43.16 -27.64 31.33
CA SER A 68 -44.23 -27.19 32.23
C SER A 68 -44.04 -27.75 33.64
N THR A 69 -44.04 -26.87 34.65
CA THR A 69 -44.00 -27.25 36.07
C THR A 69 -45.39 -27.55 36.67
N LYS A 70 -46.47 -27.37 35.89
CA LYS A 70 -47.84 -27.68 36.33
C LYS A 70 -48.10 -29.18 36.27
N LYS A 71 -48.58 -29.76 37.37
CA LYS A 71 -48.95 -31.19 37.46
C LYS A 71 -50.21 -31.56 36.69
N THR A 72 -51.09 -30.59 36.45
CA THR A 72 -52.36 -30.76 35.73
C THR A 72 -52.59 -29.62 34.75
N HIS A 73 -53.39 -29.89 33.71
CA HIS A 73 -53.86 -28.92 32.74
C HIS A 73 -55.30 -29.23 32.32
N THR A 74 -56.10 -28.20 32.12
CA THR A 74 -57.53 -28.30 31.78
C THR A 74 -57.75 -28.02 30.30
N LEU A 75 -58.33 -28.95 29.57
CA LEU A 75 -58.81 -28.75 28.19
C LEU A 75 -60.29 -29.09 28.13
N GLU A 76 -61.14 -28.13 27.73
CA GLU A 76 -62.58 -28.34 27.53
C GLU A 76 -63.23 -29.04 28.74
N ASP A 77 -63.08 -28.42 29.92
CA ASP A 77 -63.50 -28.89 31.25
C ASP A 77 -62.86 -30.22 31.74
N ASN A 78 -62.03 -30.88 30.94
CA ASN A 78 -61.35 -32.12 31.30
C ASN A 78 -59.99 -31.91 32.02
N THR A 79 -59.91 -32.55 33.19
CA THR A 79 -58.79 -32.86 34.10
C THR A 79 -57.54 -33.62 33.60
N ILE A 80 -56.63 -33.09 32.78
CA ILE A 80 -55.46 -33.89 32.33
C ILE A 80 -54.28 -33.79 33.33
N SER A 81 -53.77 -34.93 33.79
CA SER A 81 -52.52 -35.04 34.56
C SER A 81 -51.30 -35.16 33.65
N ILE A 82 -50.16 -34.57 34.07
CA ILE A 82 -48.91 -34.67 33.31
C ILE A 82 -48.28 -36.06 33.46
N ILE A 83 -47.82 -36.64 32.35
CA ILE A 83 -46.99 -37.86 32.36
C ILE A 83 -45.56 -37.44 32.74
N PRO A 84 -44.97 -37.95 33.83
CA PRO A 84 -43.62 -37.57 34.24
C PRO A 84 -42.56 -38.15 33.28
N LYS A 85 -41.44 -37.44 33.10
CA LYS A 85 -40.40 -37.80 32.12
C LYS A 85 -39.94 -39.27 32.23
N HIS A 86 -39.71 -39.75 33.44
CA HIS A 86 -39.23 -41.13 33.69
C HIS A 86 -40.26 -42.23 33.36
N GLU A 87 -41.54 -41.89 33.17
CA GLU A 87 -42.53 -42.82 32.64
C GLU A 87 -42.65 -42.72 31.12
N LEU A 88 -42.55 -41.50 30.58
CA LEU A 88 -42.48 -41.27 29.14
C LEU A 88 -41.28 -41.99 28.50
N GLU A 89 -40.14 -41.99 29.20
CA GLU A 89 -38.89 -42.65 28.78
C GLU A 89 -39.01 -44.17 28.60
N LYS A 90 -39.98 -44.82 29.28
CA LYS A 90 -40.25 -46.26 29.13
C LYS A 90 -40.73 -46.65 27.72
N PHE A 91 -41.32 -45.69 26.99
CA PHE A 91 -41.93 -45.90 25.68
C PHE A 91 -41.37 -44.98 24.58
N MET A 92 -40.62 -43.93 24.95
CA MET A 92 -39.96 -43.00 24.04
C MET A 92 -38.52 -42.75 24.51
N PRO A 93 -37.48 -43.28 23.85
CA PRO A 93 -36.11 -43.22 24.34
C PRO A 93 -35.55 -41.80 24.39
N ASP A 94 -34.80 -41.48 25.45
CA ASP A 94 -34.12 -40.19 25.59
C ASP A 94 -32.81 -40.15 24.78
N ILE A 95 -32.72 -39.20 23.84
CA ILE A 95 -31.55 -38.96 22.97
C ILE A 95 -30.88 -37.59 23.27
N SER A 96 -31.02 -37.09 24.49
CA SER A 96 -30.51 -35.78 24.92
C SER A 96 -28.97 -35.67 24.87
N LEU A 97 -28.46 -34.86 23.93
CA LEU A 97 -27.03 -34.56 23.78
C LEU A 97 -26.47 -33.46 24.71
N GLY A 98 -27.33 -32.82 25.52
CA GLY A 98 -26.96 -31.74 26.45
C GLY A 98 -26.71 -30.37 25.80
N SER A 99 -26.28 -29.39 26.62
CA SER A 99 -26.16 -27.97 26.21
C SER A 99 -25.21 -27.73 25.03
N LYS A 100 -24.13 -28.52 24.92
CA LYS A 100 -23.14 -28.37 23.84
C LYS A 100 -23.71 -28.62 22.44
N ALA A 101 -24.77 -29.43 22.32
CA ALA A 101 -25.48 -29.60 21.05
C ALA A 101 -26.21 -28.32 20.59
N LEU A 102 -26.42 -27.35 21.49
CA LEU A 102 -27.04 -26.06 21.17
C LEU A 102 -26.06 -25.02 20.60
N VAL A 103 -24.76 -25.35 20.44
CA VAL A 103 -23.74 -24.40 20.03
C VAL A 103 -22.81 -24.97 18.95
N THR A 104 -22.91 -24.43 17.74
CA THR A 104 -22.00 -24.77 16.64
C THR A 104 -20.64 -24.05 16.78
N PRO A 105 -19.56 -24.60 16.21
CA PRO A 105 -18.25 -23.94 16.17
C PRO A 105 -18.29 -22.63 15.37
N VAL A 106 -17.33 -21.74 15.64
CA VAL A 106 -17.16 -20.44 14.97
C VAL A 106 -17.08 -20.59 13.44
N SER A 107 -16.44 -21.66 12.95
CA SER A 107 -16.31 -21.97 11.51
C SER A 107 -17.65 -22.11 10.75
N LEU A 108 -18.79 -22.28 11.45
CA LEU A 108 -20.11 -22.37 10.83
C LEU A 108 -20.94 -21.08 10.96
N MET A 109 -20.43 -20.02 11.61
CA MET A 109 -21.22 -18.79 11.86
C MET A 109 -21.73 -18.16 10.57
N ASN A 110 -20.88 -17.96 9.56
CA ASN A 110 -21.29 -17.33 8.30
C ASN A 110 -22.36 -18.18 7.56
N ALA A 111 -22.17 -19.51 7.52
CA ALA A 111 -23.17 -20.45 6.97
C ALA A 111 -24.50 -20.44 7.76
N ARG A 112 -24.49 -19.97 9.01
CA ARG A 112 -25.66 -19.81 9.89
C ARG A 112 -26.06 -18.34 10.10
N ASN A 113 -25.75 -17.46 9.13
CA ASN A 113 -26.11 -16.04 9.15
C ASN A 113 -25.66 -15.32 10.44
N GLY A 114 -24.43 -15.62 10.86
CA GLY A 114 -23.75 -15.05 12.01
C GLY A 114 -23.97 -15.73 13.37
N HIS A 115 -24.79 -16.79 13.46
CA HIS A 115 -25.14 -17.41 14.75
C HIS A 115 -24.32 -18.67 15.08
N ARG A 116 -23.90 -18.81 16.35
CA ARG A 116 -23.44 -20.10 16.92
C ARG A 116 -24.55 -20.87 17.62
N VAL A 117 -25.50 -20.18 18.24
CA VAL A 117 -26.53 -20.79 19.08
C VAL A 117 -27.67 -21.34 18.22
N THR A 118 -28.23 -22.52 18.55
CA THR A 118 -29.42 -23.14 17.91
C THR A 118 -30.67 -23.07 18.80
N HIS A 119 -30.61 -22.35 19.92
CA HIS A 119 -31.74 -22.07 20.80
C HIS A 119 -32.90 -21.39 20.04
N ASP A 120 -34.11 -21.63 20.53
CA ASP A 120 -35.39 -21.14 20.02
C ASP A 120 -35.49 -19.60 19.95
N LEU A 121 -34.92 -18.88 20.93
CA LEU A 121 -34.78 -17.43 20.86
C LEU A 121 -33.52 -17.05 20.06
N ILE A 122 -33.61 -15.98 19.27
CA ILE A 122 -32.45 -15.46 18.56
C ILE A 122 -31.47 -14.82 19.57
N HIS A 123 -30.29 -15.42 19.73
CA HIS A 123 -29.21 -14.86 20.54
C HIS A 123 -28.41 -13.83 19.74
N SER A 124 -28.26 -12.62 20.28
CA SER A 124 -27.50 -11.54 19.67
C SER A 124 -26.22 -11.23 20.44
N TYR A 125 -25.09 -11.14 19.74
CA TYR A 125 -23.82 -10.72 20.33
C TYR A 125 -23.73 -9.23 20.66
N ASP A 126 -24.68 -8.41 20.19
CA ASP A 126 -24.80 -6.99 20.54
C ASP A 126 -25.17 -6.80 22.02
N PRO A 127 -24.57 -5.83 22.74
CA PRO A 127 -24.80 -5.65 24.17
C PRO A 127 -26.19 -5.10 24.54
N TYR A 128 -26.99 -4.65 23.57
CA TYR A 128 -28.22 -3.87 23.79
C TYR A 128 -29.51 -4.65 23.55
N ILE A 129 -29.57 -5.54 22.54
CA ILE A 129 -30.79 -6.30 22.19
C ILE A 129 -31.23 -7.19 23.36
N GLY A 130 -30.33 -8.03 23.88
CA GLY A 130 -30.59 -8.88 25.05
C GLY A 130 -30.55 -8.14 26.40
N ARG A 131 -30.22 -6.84 26.44
CA ARG A 131 -29.96 -6.10 27.69
C ARG A 131 -31.15 -6.13 28.64
N LEU A 132 -30.99 -6.71 29.84
CA LEU A 132 -31.91 -6.53 30.95
C LEU A 132 -31.45 -5.31 31.77
N GLN A 133 -30.72 -5.51 32.87
CA GLN A 133 -30.07 -4.41 33.59
C GLN A 133 -28.65 -4.15 33.06
N ARG A 134 -27.84 -5.20 33.03
CA ARG A 134 -26.45 -5.22 32.52
C ARG A 134 -26.42 -5.50 31.00
N PRO A 135 -25.35 -5.09 30.28
CA PRO A 135 -25.14 -5.47 28.88
C PRO A 135 -25.26 -6.98 28.67
N ALA A 136 -25.93 -7.40 27.59
CA ALA A 136 -26.11 -8.83 27.30
C ALA A 136 -24.76 -9.52 27.06
N VAL A 137 -24.56 -10.72 27.60
CA VAL A 137 -23.41 -11.59 27.31
C VAL A 137 -23.97 -12.99 27.06
N VAL A 138 -23.63 -13.57 25.91
CA VAL A 138 -24.01 -14.95 25.58
C VAL A 138 -22.96 -15.88 26.17
N ASP A 139 -23.39 -16.75 27.08
CA ASP A 139 -22.59 -17.89 27.54
C ASP A 139 -22.74 -19.03 26.51
N HIS A 140 -21.62 -19.62 26.10
CA HIS A 140 -21.58 -20.69 25.10
C HIS A 140 -21.52 -22.10 25.71
N ASP A 141 -21.25 -22.23 27.00
CA ASP A 141 -21.23 -23.50 27.71
C ASP A 141 -22.58 -23.76 28.40
N ASN A 142 -23.22 -22.68 28.88
CA ASN A 142 -24.49 -22.72 29.63
C ASN A 142 -25.72 -22.22 28.84
N VAL A 143 -25.85 -22.62 27.56
CA VAL A 143 -27.08 -22.39 26.80
C VAL A 143 -28.16 -23.37 27.27
N THR A 144 -29.25 -22.87 27.84
CA THR A 144 -30.40 -23.67 28.30
C THR A 144 -31.71 -23.14 27.71
N VAL A 145 -32.75 -23.98 27.66
CA VAL A 145 -34.07 -23.61 27.11
C VAL A 145 -34.73 -22.49 27.93
N GLU A 146 -34.46 -22.44 29.23
CA GLU A 146 -34.93 -21.42 30.15
C GLU A 146 -34.32 -20.03 29.91
N ASP A 147 -33.09 -19.94 29.37
CA ASP A 147 -32.32 -18.70 29.20
C ASP A 147 -32.32 -17.82 30.46
N PRO A 148 -31.61 -18.21 31.54
CA PRO A 148 -31.66 -17.52 32.83
C PRO A 148 -31.11 -16.08 32.76
N ASN A 149 -30.17 -15.81 31.86
CA ASN A 149 -29.60 -14.48 31.64
C ASN A 149 -30.51 -13.55 30.82
N ARG A 150 -31.63 -14.06 30.28
CA ARG A 150 -32.65 -13.31 29.51
C ARG A 150 -32.07 -12.57 28.29
N VAL A 151 -31.06 -13.18 27.65
CA VAL A 151 -30.26 -12.57 26.56
C VAL A 151 -30.80 -12.87 25.16
N GLY A 152 -31.66 -13.88 25.02
CA GLY A 152 -32.37 -14.15 23.77
C GLY A 152 -33.35 -13.03 23.39
N LEU A 153 -33.60 -12.84 22.09
CA LEU A 153 -34.64 -11.94 21.60
C LEU A 153 -36.01 -12.64 21.63
N ASN A 154 -36.73 -12.50 22.75
CA ASN A 154 -38.10 -13.02 22.88
C ASN A 154 -39.11 -12.13 22.10
N ALA A 155 -39.96 -12.77 21.29
CA ALA A 155 -40.84 -12.13 20.31
C ALA A 155 -42.05 -11.38 20.91
N ALA A 156 -42.55 -11.77 22.09
CA ALA A 156 -43.81 -11.24 22.63
C ALA A 156 -43.71 -10.73 24.08
N THR A 157 -42.50 -10.57 24.62
CA THR A 157 -42.30 -10.02 25.97
C THR A 157 -42.51 -8.50 26.05
N LEU A 158 -42.79 -7.99 27.26
CA LEU A 158 -42.76 -6.56 27.53
C LEU A 158 -41.45 -5.92 27.03
N ASP A 159 -41.53 -4.76 26.38
CA ASP A 159 -40.39 -4.04 25.78
C ASP A 159 -39.70 -4.76 24.57
N CYS A 160 -40.28 -5.82 24.01
CA CYS A 160 -39.70 -6.53 22.84
C CYS A 160 -39.66 -5.69 21.55
N ARG A 161 -40.71 -4.89 21.27
CA ARG A 161 -40.95 -4.25 19.95
C ARG A 161 -39.75 -3.46 19.42
N ALA A 162 -39.14 -2.61 20.25
CA ALA A 162 -37.98 -1.81 19.85
C ALA A 162 -36.72 -2.66 19.63
N ARG A 163 -36.59 -3.79 20.34
CA ARG A 163 -35.47 -4.74 20.22
C ARG A 163 -35.59 -5.55 18.93
N ILE A 164 -36.80 -5.95 18.55
CA ILE A 164 -37.10 -6.55 17.25
C ILE A 164 -36.78 -5.56 16.12
N TYR A 165 -37.24 -4.31 16.19
CA TYR A 165 -36.86 -3.29 15.18
C TYR A 165 -35.36 -2.97 15.17
N ARG A 166 -34.63 -3.14 16.28
CA ARG A 166 -33.16 -3.03 16.29
C ARG A 166 -32.52 -4.22 15.57
N TRP A 167 -33.02 -5.43 15.82
CA TRP A 167 -32.56 -6.67 15.18
C TRP A 167 -32.77 -6.69 13.66
N LEU A 168 -33.91 -6.17 13.19
CA LEU A 168 -34.24 -6.08 11.76
C LEU A 168 -33.49 -4.97 11.04
N ARG A 169 -33.04 -3.92 11.74
CA ARG A 169 -32.20 -2.83 11.19
C ARG A 169 -30.70 -3.06 11.38
N ARG A 170 -30.27 -4.31 11.59
CA ARG A 170 -28.86 -4.63 11.80
C ARG A 170 -28.06 -4.49 10.51
N GLY A 171 -26.79 -4.08 10.62
CA GLY A 171 -25.85 -4.12 9.50
C GLY A 171 -25.52 -5.56 9.07
N PRO A 172 -24.91 -5.77 7.88
CA PRO A 172 -24.68 -7.10 7.31
C PRO A 172 -23.84 -8.00 8.23
N PHE A 173 -22.70 -7.51 8.73
CA PHE A 173 -21.77 -8.27 9.59
C PHE A 173 -22.03 -8.08 11.09
N PHE A 174 -23.27 -7.73 11.47
CA PHE A 174 -23.58 -7.32 12.84
C PHE A 174 -23.40 -8.41 13.89
N GLN A 175 -23.48 -9.69 13.52
CA GLN A 175 -23.20 -10.78 14.47
C GLN A 175 -21.71 -11.12 14.54
N GLU A 176 -21.03 -11.27 13.40
CA GLU A 176 -19.60 -11.57 13.37
C GLU A 176 -18.76 -10.45 14.00
N ASP A 177 -19.01 -9.17 13.67
CA ASP A 177 -18.24 -8.06 14.24
C ASP A 177 -18.50 -7.91 15.74
N ASN A 178 -19.75 -7.99 16.21
CA ASN A 178 -19.99 -7.97 17.67
C ASN A 178 -19.37 -9.18 18.38
N TYR A 179 -19.37 -10.37 17.78
CA TYR A 179 -18.71 -11.55 18.37
C TYR A 179 -17.19 -11.36 18.45
N PHE A 180 -16.56 -10.95 17.34
CA PHE A 180 -15.13 -10.68 17.26
C PHE A 180 -14.73 -9.55 18.20
N ARG A 181 -15.27 -8.34 18.02
CA ARG A 181 -14.90 -7.14 18.80
C ARG A 181 -15.15 -7.25 20.29
N ARG A 182 -16.03 -8.14 20.75
CA ARG A 182 -16.26 -8.37 22.18
C ARG A 182 -15.37 -9.45 22.77
N SER A 183 -14.93 -10.44 22.00
CA SER A 183 -14.03 -11.50 22.45
C SER A 183 -12.55 -11.14 22.27
N THR A 184 -12.16 -10.55 21.14
CA THR A 184 -10.79 -10.14 20.83
C THR A 184 -10.62 -8.62 20.96
N LYS A 185 -9.78 -8.21 21.91
CA LYS A 185 -9.38 -6.82 22.13
C LYS A 185 -7.92 -6.78 22.58
N LEU A 186 -7.22 -5.70 22.26
CA LEU A 186 -5.92 -5.40 22.86
C LEU A 186 -6.07 -5.33 24.39
N GLN A 187 -5.09 -5.90 25.11
CA GLN A 187 -5.02 -5.73 26.56
C GLN A 187 -4.71 -4.27 26.91
N ARG A 188 -5.07 -3.85 28.13
CA ARG A 188 -4.80 -2.48 28.63
C ARG A 188 -3.33 -2.07 28.52
N ASN A 189 -2.41 -3.03 28.57
CA ASN A 189 -0.97 -2.83 28.53
C ASN A 189 -0.39 -2.85 27.10
N GLY A 190 -1.22 -2.99 26.06
CA GLY A 190 -0.81 -3.04 24.66
C GLY A 190 -0.81 -4.43 23.96
N PRO A 191 -0.48 -5.57 24.58
CA PRO A 191 -0.33 -6.81 23.83
C PRO A 191 -1.68 -7.41 23.41
N VAL A 192 -1.65 -8.17 22.31
CA VAL A 192 -2.77 -9.01 21.88
C VAL A 192 -2.88 -10.23 22.80
N PRO A 193 -4.07 -10.58 23.32
CA PRO A 193 -4.25 -11.72 24.21
C PRO A 193 -4.07 -13.03 23.45
N VAL A 194 -3.06 -13.83 23.84
CA VAL A 194 -2.89 -15.20 23.35
C VAL A 194 -3.78 -16.15 24.15
N SER A 195 -4.70 -16.85 23.48
CA SER A 195 -5.58 -17.81 24.14
C SER A 195 -4.88 -19.15 24.37
N VAL A 196 -4.71 -19.54 25.64
CA VAL A 196 -4.03 -20.77 26.07
C VAL A 196 -4.58 -22.02 25.36
N HIS A 197 -5.90 -22.10 25.15
CA HIS A 197 -6.55 -23.25 24.52
C HIS A 197 -6.22 -23.43 23.02
N GLU A 198 -5.73 -22.40 22.33
CA GLU A 198 -5.32 -22.50 20.91
C GLU A 198 -3.81 -22.70 20.72
N VAL A 199 -2.98 -22.61 21.77
CA VAL A 199 -1.52 -22.76 21.66
C VAL A 199 -1.09 -24.05 20.93
N PRO A 200 -1.71 -25.24 21.16
CA PRO A 200 -1.37 -26.45 20.39
C PRO A 200 -1.65 -26.33 18.88
N LEU A 201 -2.70 -25.60 18.49
CA LEU A 201 -3.02 -25.34 17.08
C LEU A 201 -1.96 -24.43 16.45
N MET A 202 -1.55 -23.36 17.14
CA MET A 202 -0.50 -22.44 16.69
C MET A 202 0.84 -23.17 16.49
N GLN A 203 1.23 -24.02 17.46
CA GLN A 203 2.43 -24.86 17.35
C GLN A 203 2.34 -25.84 16.18
N ARG A 204 1.17 -26.43 15.93
CA ARG A 204 0.94 -27.31 14.77
C ARG A 204 1.10 -26.56 13.44
N ILE A 205 0.54 -25.34 13.32
CA ILE A 205 0.68 -24.50 12.12
C ILE A 205 2.16 -24.17 11.88
N ILE A 206 2.90 -23.73 12.90
CA ILE A 206 4.33 -23.42 12.82
C ILE A 206 5.13 -24.66 12.39
N ARG A 207 4.83 -25.85 12.95
CA ARG A 207 5.50 -27.11 12.59
C ARG A 207 5.25 -27.49 11.13
N LEU A 208 4.01 -27.37 10.64
CA LEU A 208 3.65 -27.65 9.24
C LEU A 208 4.35 -26.67 8.27
N ALA A 209 4.35 -25.37 8.60
CA ALA A 209 5.00 -24.34 7.80
C ALA A 209 6.52 -24.52 7.74
N ARG A 210 7.18 -24.78 8.88
CA ARG A 210 8.62 -25.11 8.95
C ARG A 210 8.97 -26.39 8.19
N GLY A 211 8.05 -27.36 8.15
CA GLY A 211 8.17 -28.54 7.30
C GLY A 211 7.87 -28.30 5.80
N GLY A 212 7.65 -27.06 5.36
CA GLY A 212 7.37 -26.72 3.96
C GLY A 212 5.91 -26.96 3.50
N HIS A 213 5.03 -27.45 4.37
CA HIS A 213 3.66 -27.86 4.03
C HIS A 213 2.68 -26.66 4.09
N LEU A 214 2.93 -25.64 3.26
CA LEU A 214 2.18 -24.36 3.30
C LEU A 214 0.65 -24.56 3.20
N LYS A 215 0.16 -25.42 2.30
CA LYS A 215 -1.29 -25.66 2.14
C LYS A 215 -1.92 -26.21 3.42
N ALA A 216 -1.33 -27.24 4.03
CA ALA A 216 -1.81 -27.82 5.28
C ALA A 216 -1.74 -26.83 6.45
N ALA A 217 -0.70 -25.98 6.49
CA ALA A 217 -0.58 -24.92 7.48
C ALA A 217 -1.71 -23.88 7.35
N CYS A 218 -2.06 -23.48 6.11
CA CYS A 218 -3.20 -22.57 5.85
C CYS A 218 -4.57 -23.22 6.13
N GLU A 219 -4.73 -24.52 5.90
CA GLU A 219 -5.96 -25.26 6.24
C GLU A 219 -6.21 -25.34 7.75
N GLU A 220 -5.15 -25.46 8.56
CA GLU A 220 -5.23 -25.36 10.02
C GLU A 220 -5.39 -23.90 10.49
N TYR A 221 -4.74 -22.92 9.83
CA TYR A 221 -4.93 -21.48 10.10
C TYR A 221 -6.41 -21.06 9.97
N ARG A 222 -7.14 -21.62 9.00
CA ARG A 222 -8.60 -21.40 8.84
C ARG A 222 -9.44 -21.80 10.07
N ARG A 223 -8.91 -22.64 10.97
CA ARG A 223 -9.60 -23.12 12.18
C ARG A 223 -9.32 -22.28 13.43
N VAL A 224 -8.38 -21.34 13.35
CA VAL A 224 -8.04 -20.41 14.44
C VAL A 224 -9.22 -19.49 14.74
N THR A 225 -9.53 -19.27 16.01
CA THR A 225 -10.62 -18.38 16.46
C THR A 225 -10.13 -17.17 17.27
N SER A 226 -8.90 -17.22 17.81
CA SER A 226 -8.22 -16.07 18.41
C SER A 226 -7.33 -15.34 17.40
N VAL A 227 -6.54 -14.36 17.85
CA VAL A 227 -5.50 -13.75 17.02
C VAL A 227 -4.22 -14.58 17.15
N PRO A 228 -3.69 -15.17 16.06
CA PRO A 228 -2.48 -15.99 16.11
C PRO A 228 -1.24 -15.12 16.39
N PRO A 229 -0.21 -15.65 17.10
CA PRO A 229 0.99 -14.88 17.43
C PRO A 229 1.89 -14.63 16.21
N VAL A 230 2.77 -13.63 16.32
CA VAL A 230 3.73 -13.21 15.27
C VAL A 230 4.50 -14.38 14.66
N ASP A 231 4.89 -15.37 15.47
CA ASP A 231 5.66 -16.54 15.03
C ASP A 231 4.93 -17.43 14.00
N VAL A 232 3.58 -17.41 13.99
CA VAL A 232 2.78 -18.07 12.95
C VAL A 232 2.99 -17.36 11.61
N TYR A 233 2.93 -16.02 11.58
CA TYR A 233 3.17 -15.23 10.37
C TYR A 233 4.62 -15.34 9.89
N ARG A 234 5.60 -15.35 10.81
CA ARG A 234 7.02 -15.60 10.48
C ARG A 234 7.20 -16.95 9.79
N ALA A 235 6.65 -18.02 10.38
CA ALA A 235 6.77 -19.37 9.83
C ALA A 235 6.04 -19.52 8.48
N LEU A 236 4.82 -18.99 8.35
CA LEU A 236 4.04 -19.04 7.11
C LEU A 236 4.72 -18.25 5.97
N THR A 237 5.16 -17.01 6.22
CA THR A 237 5.85 -16.22 5.19
C THR A 237 7.22 -16.80 4.82
N ALA A 238 7.97 -17.38 5.77
CA ALA A 238 9.20 -18.09 5.48
C ALA A 238 8.96 -19.31 4.56
N ALA A 239 7.86 -20.05 4.76
CA ALA A 239 7.47 -21.19 3.92
C ALA A 239 7.09 -20.80 2.47
N CYS A 240 6.74 -19.54 2.21
CA CYS A 240 6.51 -19.03 0.86
C CYS A 240 7.81 -18.79 0.06
N ILE A 241 8.95 -18.56 0.74
CA ILE A 241 10.23 -18.17 0.09
C ILE A 241 10.76 -19.25 -0.87
N PRO A 242 10.80 -20.56 -0.53
CA PRO A 242 11.32 -21.58 -1.45
C PRO A 242 10.55 -21.67 -2.77
N GLY A 243 9.23 -21.50 -2.72
CA GLY A 243 8.35 -21.58 -3.89
C GLY A 243 8.15 -20.26 -4.64
N ALA A 244 8.82 -19.16 -4.25
CA ALA A 244 8.59 -17.81 -4.77
C ALA A 244 7.10 -17.36 -4.73
N LYS A 245 6.34 -17.85 -3.74
CA LYS A 245 4.89 -17.67 -3.63
C LYS A 245 4.53 -16.28 -3.10
N LEU A 246 4.78 -15.26 -3.91
CA LEU A 246 4.63 -13.86 -3.52
C LEU A 246 3.18 -13.48 -3.19
N ALA A 247 2.20 -13.94 -3.97
CA ALA A 247 0.79 -13.65 -3.73
C ALA A 247 0.33 -14.20 -2.36
N ASP A 248 0.65 -15.46 -2.05
CA ASP A 248 0.35 -16.07 -0.75
C ASP A 248 1.02 -15.30 0.40
N ALA A 249 2.31 -14.95 0.25
CA ALA A 249 3.06 -14.21 1.27
C ALA A 249 2.47 -12.81 1.55
N ILE A 250 2.03 -12.09 0.50
CA ILE A 250 1.34 -10.81 0.63
C ILE A 250 -0.01 -11.01 1.31
N ALA A 251 -0.81 -12.00 0.92
CA ALA A 251 -2.12 -12.26 1.53
C ALA A 251 -2.00 -12.63 3.02
N ILE A 252 -1.01 -13.44 3.40
CA ILE A 252 -0.70 -13.78 4.80
C ILE A 252 -0.33 -12.53 5.60
N PHE A 253 0.49 -11.64 5.03
CA PHE A 253 0.84 -10.37 5.66
C PHE A 253 -0.38 -9.42 5.78
N GLU A 254 -1.15 -9.25 4.70
CA GLU A 254 -2.33 -8.36 4.66
C GLU A 254 -3.47 -8.84 5.57
N ASP A 255 -3.55 -10.14 5.88
CA ASP A 255 -4.51 -10.64 6.86
C ASP A 255 -4.13 -10.27 8.31
N GLY A 256 -2.85 -10.38 8.66
CA GLY A 256 -2.35 -9.93 9.97
C GLY A 256 -2.19 -8.41 10.10
N ASN A 257 -2.06 -7.69 8.99
CA ASN A 257 -1.91 -6.24 8.92
C ASN A 257 -3.28 -5.54 8.91
N SER A 258 -3.48 -4.52 9.74
CA SER A 258 -4.75 -3.77 9.91
C SER A 258 -5.99 -4.54 10.40
N ARG A 259 -6.25 -5.78 9.97
CA ARG A 259 -7.42 -6.57 10.43
C ARG A 259 -7.20 -7.14 11.83
N LEU A 260 -6.08 -7.82 12.03
CA LEU A 260 -5.71 -8.52 13.26
C LEU A 260 -4.69 -7.71 14.07
N PHE A 261 -5.02 -6.45 14.33
CA PHE A 261 -4.26 -5.52 15.18
C PHE A 261 -2.77 -5.36 14.81
N TYR A 262 -2.43 -5.49 13.53
CA TYR A 262 -1.06 -5.32 13.01
C TYR A 262 -0.04 -6.36 13.50
N VAL A 263 -0.48 -7.55 13.93
CA VAL A 263 0.43 -8.62 14.41
C VAL A 263 1.41 -9.11 13.34
N ALA A 264 1.07 -9.02 12.05
CA ALA A 264 2.00 -9.33 10.96
C ALA A 264 2.98 -8.18 10.62
N ARG A 265 2.86 -7.00 11.26
CA ARG A 265 3.74 -5.84 11.06
C ARG A 265 5.03 -5.98 11.85
N ASP A 266 5.75 -7.06 11.56
CA ASP A 266 7.00 -7.47 12.19
C ASP A 266 8.16 -7.43 11.19
N GLY A 267 9.37 -7.18 11.69
CA GLY A 267 10.57 -7.05 10.88
C GLY A 267 10.96 -8.32 10.14
N GLU A 268 10.82 -9.50 10.77
CA GLU A 268 11.13 -10.77 10.14
C GLU A 268 10.06 -11.14 9.09
N VAL A 269 8.79 -10.88 9.38
CA VAL A 269 7.68 -11.09 8.43
C VAL A 269 7.87 -10.25 7.17
N LEU A 270 8.13 -8.94 7.30
CA LEU A 270 8.38 -8.05 6.16
C LEU A 270 9.65 -8.43 5.39
N HIS A 271 10.71 -8.83 6.08
CA HIS A 271 11.92 -9.34 5.45
C HIS A 271 11.67 -10.63 4.65
N ASN A 272 10.82 -11.53 5.13
CA ASN A 272 10.41 -12.73 4.39
C ASN A 272 9.58 -12.39 3.14
N VAL A 273 8.63 -11.45 3.23
CA VAL A 273 7.86 -10.98 2.07
C VAL A 273 8.76 -10.28 1.04
N LEU A 274 9.74 -9.48 1.47
CA LEU A 274 10.76 -8.90 0.58
C LEU A 274 11.56 -9.99 -0.14
N ARG A 275 12.02 -11.02 0.57
CA ARG A 275 12.74 -12.16 -0.03
C ARG A 275 11.90 -12.93 -1.04
N CYS A 276 10.58 -13.07 -0.81
CA CYS A 276 9.65 -13.58 -1.81
C CYS A 276 9.58 -12.68 -3.05
N ALA A 277 9.50 -11.36 -2.87
CA ALA A 277 9.41 -10.39 -3.98
C ALA A 277 10.67 -10.37 -4.85
N ILE A 278 11.85 -10.42 -4.21
CA ILE A 278 13.16 -10.54 -4.86
C ILE A 278 13.26 -11.85 -5.65
N ARG A 279 12.85 -12.98 -5.06
CA ARG A 279 12.89 -14.29 -5.75
C ARG A 279 11.92 -14.35 -6.94
N ALA A 280 10.77 -13.68 -6.83
CA ALA A 280 9.81 -13.50 -7.91
C ALA A 280 10.21 -12.40 -8.92
N LYS A 281 11.37 -11.73 -8.73
CA LYS A 281 11.89 -10.62 -9.55
C LYS A 281 10.90 -9.45 -9.74
N HIS A 282 10.08 -9.16 -8.74
CA HIS A 282 8.98 -8.21 -8.87
C HIS A 282 9.31 -6.82 -8.30
N ARG A 283 9.98 -5.97 -9.09
CA ARG A 283 10.41 -4.59 -8.73
C ARG A 283 9.36 -3.78 -7.94
N VAL A 284 8.14 -3.65 -8.49
CA VAL A 284 7.06 -2.87 -7.84
C VAL A 284 6.69 -3.42 -6.46
N ARG A 285 6.76 -4.74 -6.23
CA ARG A 285 6.46 -5.34 -4.94
C ARG A 285 7.60 -5.23 -3.94
N VAL A 286 8.85 -5.13 -4.39
CA VAL A 286 10.00 -4.74 -3.54
C VAL A 286 9.77 -3.33 -2.97
N MET A 287 9.42 -2.36 -3.82
CA MET A 287 9.11 -0.99 -3.36
C MET A 287 7.84 -0.90 -2.51
N TRP A 288 6.84 -1.73 -2.78
CA TRP A 288 5.67 -1.85 -1.90
C TRP A 288 6.03 -2.34 -0.49
N VAL A 289 6.88 -3.38 -0.35
CA VAL A 289 7.33 -3.86 0.97
C VAL A 289 8.14 -2.79 1.69
N TYR A 290 9.01 -2.07 0.98
CA TYR A 290 9.76 -0.93 1.51
C TYR A 290 8.83 0.17 2.05
N ASN A 291 7.85 0.63 1.27
CA ASN A 291 6.88 1.64 1.70
C ASN A 291 6.04 1.17 2.92
N VAL A 292 5.61 -0.10 2.91
CA VAL A 292 4.94 -0.72 4.07
C VAL A 292 5.85 -0.72 5.30
N MET A 293 7.15 -1.04 5.15
CA MET A 293 8.12 -1.02 6.25
C MET A 293 8.29 0.38 6.86
N VAL A 294 8.41 1.43 6.03
CA VAL A 294 8.45 2.83 6.51
C VAL A 294 7.19 3.14 7.33
N GLY A 295 6.02 2.77 6.81
CA GLY A 295 4.74 2.99 7.49
C GLY A 295 4.27 4.43 7.44
N ARG A 296 3.10 4.69 8.04
CA ARG A 296 2.51 6.04 8.14
C ARG A 296 2.30 6.41 9.61
N ARG A 297 1.91 7.65 9.84
CA ARG A 297 1.61 8.18 11.19
C ARG A 297 0.60 7.32 11.97
N TYR A 298 -0.35 6.68 11.29
CA TYR A 298 -1.35 5.83 11.96
C TYR A 298 -0.70 4.58 12.57
N GLU A 299 0.04 3.81 11.79
CA GLU A 299 0.65 2.56 12.24
C GLU A 299 1.78 2.83 13.26
N ASN A 300 2.62 3.83 13.00
CA ASN A 300 3.81 4.09 13.81
C ASN A 300 3.47 4.86 15.11
N VAL A 301 2.56 5.84 15.09
CA VAL A 301 2.29 6.70 16.27
C VAL A 301 1.04 6.29 17.04
N ILE A 302 -0.06 5.96 16.36
CA ILE A 302 -1.35 5.65 17.00
C ILE A 302 -1.39 4.19 17.45
N VAL A 303 -1.05 3.26 16.55
CA VAL A 303 -1.01 1.82 16.86
C VAL A 303 0.28 1.44 17.60
N ARG A 304 1.38 2.16 17.36
CA ARG A 304 2.74 1.85 17.87
C ARG A 304 3.26 0.47 17.42
N ALA A 305 2.86 0.06 16.22
CA ALA A 305 3.39 -1.12 15.52
C ALA A 305 4.43 -0.68 14.50
N GLU A 306 5.48 0.02 14.95
CA GLU A 306 6.61 0.37 14.08
C GLU A 306 7.59 -0.80 13.93
N VAL A 307 8.31 -0.85 12.80
CA VAL A 307 9.32 -1.87 12.56
C VAL A 307 10.61 -1.47 13.29
N ASP A 308 11.21 -2.39 14.02
CA ASP A 308 12.48 -2.18 14.73
C ASP A 308 13.61 -1.71 13.79
N VAL A 309 14.50 -0.86 14.30
CA VAL A 309 15.50 -0.10 13.52
C VAL A 309 16.44 -1.03 12.75
N ILE A 310 16.91 -2.10 13.40
CA ILE A 310 17.81 -3.09 12.78
C ILE A 310 17.10 -3.85 11.66
N TRP A 311 15.80 -4.13 11.81
CA TRP A 311 15.00 -4.74 10.76
C TRP A 311 14.71 -3.77 9.61
N ARG A 312 14.46 -2.49 9.89
CA ARG A 312 14.33 -1.46 8.85
C ARG A 312 15.59 -1.36 8.00
N TYR A 313 16.76 -1.34 8.63
CA TYR A 313 18.05 -1.41 7.92
C TYR A 313 18.18 -2.68 7.06
N ARG A 314 17.91 -3.87 7.60
CA ARG A 314 17.98 -5.15 6.87
C ARG A 314 17.01 -5.27 5.69
N ILE A 315 15.84 -4.64 5.78
CA ILE A 315 14.84 -4.62 4.69
C ILE A 315 15.28 -3.63 3.61
N ALA A 316 15.64 -2.39 3.99
CA ALA A 316 16.08 -1.36 3.07
C ALA A 316 17.38 -1.74 2.32
N SER A 317 18.41 -2.21 3.03
CA SER A 317 19.68 -2.67 2.41
C SER A 317 19.49 -3.85 1.44
N LEU A 318 18.61 -4.82 1.75
CA LEU A 318 18.33 -5.94 0.86
C LEU A 318 17.48 -5.52 -0.37
N ALA A 319 16.56 -4.57 -0.19
CA ALA A 319 15.83 -3.96 -1.30
C ALA A 319 16.78 -3.18 -2.22
N LEU A 320 17.70 -2.40 -1.63
CA LEU A 320 18.73 -1.64 -2.33
C LEU A 320 19.69 -2.56 -3.11
N GLU A 321 20.17 -3.67 -2.50
CA GLU A 321 20.99 -4.68 -3.20
C GLU A 321 20.27 -5.17 -4.46
N TYR A 322 18.97 -5.48 -4.36
CA TYR A 322 18.19 -5.96 -5.50
C TYR A 322 17.97 -4.88 -6.57
N LEU A 323 17.67 -3.65 -6.19
CA LEU A 323 17.39 -2.57 -7.15
C LEU A 323 18.66 -2.22 -7.94
N LEU A 324 19.80 -2.08 -7.26
CA LEU A 324 21.08 -1.76 -7.90
C LEU A 324 21.62 -2.92 -8.78
N ASP A 325 21.53 -4.19 -8.34
CA ASP A 325 21.89 -5.35 -9.18
C ASP A 325 20.98 -5.51 -10.42
N ASN A 326 19.86 -4.79 -10.52
CA ASN A 326 18.93 -4.81 -11.66
C ASN A 326 18.79 -3.43 -12.36
N ASN A 327 19.74 -2.50 -12.18
CA ASN A 327 19.76 -1.16 -12.81
C ASN A 327 18.54 -0.26 -12.53
N ALA A 328 17.83 -0.46 -11.41
CA ALA A 328 16.69 0.36 -11.00
C ALA A 328 17.16 1.58 -10.19
N GLY A 329 17.90 2.50 -10.83
CA GLY A 329 18.57 3.63 -10.18
C GLY A 329 17.63 4.59 -9.43
N GLU A 330 16.52 4.99 -10.06
CA GLU A 330 15.56 5.94 -9.45
C GLU A 330 14.97 5.40 -8.14
N GLU A 331 14.52 4.14 -8.14
CA GLU A 331 13.97 3.51 -6.93
C GLU A 331 15.06 3.20 -5.90
N ALA A 332 16.30 2.94 -6.34
CA ALA A 332 17.44 2.74 -5.46
C ALA A 332 17.81 4.02 -4.69
N ARG A 333 17.78 5.21 -5.34
CA ARG A 333 18.01 6.50 -4.65
C ARG A 333 17.00 6.72 -3.55
N VAL A 334 15.70 6.56 -3.82
CA VAL A 334 14.64 6.71 -2.80
C VAL A 334 14.85 5.82 -1.55
N VAL A 335 15.43 4.63 -1.72
CA VAL A 335 15.78 3.74 -0.59
C VAL A 335 17.09 4.17 0.09
N TYR A 336 18.05 4.68 -0.67
CA TYR A 336 19.32 5.21 -0.16
C TYR A 336 19.14 6.51 0.63
N ASP A 337 18.37 7.47 0.11
CA ASP A 337 18.04 8.74 0.76
C ASP A 337 17.38 8.50 2.13
N TYR A 338 16.45 7.54 2.21
CA TYR A 338 15.86 7.10 3.47
C TYR A 338 16.91 6.54 4.46
N LEU A 339 17.92 5.80 3.99
CA LEU A 339 19.02 5.34 4.85
C LEU A 339 19.85 6.53 5.36
N VAL A 340 20.08 7.55 4.52
CA VAL A 340 20.79 8.80 4.90
C VAL A 340 19.98 9.59 5.93
N GLU A 341 18.71 9.91 5.64
CA GLU A 341 17.79 10.64 6.52
C GLU A 341 17.67 9.99 7.91
N ASN A 342 17.57 8.66 7.96
CA ASN A 342 17.41 7.91 9.21
C ASN A 342 18.76 7.54 9.88
N LYS A 343 19.90 8.01 9.33
CA LYS A 343 21.27 7.70 9.83
C LYS A 343 21.56 6.20 9.92
N LEU A 344 21.05 5.42 8.97
CA LEU A 344 21.20 3.96 8.88
C LEU A 344 22.32 3.51 7.94
N VAL A 345 22.98 4.46 7.27
CA VAL A 345 24.12 4.24 6.36
C VAL A 345 25.25 3.44 7.03
N ASP A 346 25.51 3.69 8.33
CA ASP A 346 26.56 3.02 9.12
C ASP A 346 26.05 1.86 10.00
N CYS A 347 24.82 1.41 9.78
CA CYS A 347 24.19 0.42 10.65
C CYS A 347 24.91 -0.95 10.62
N ASP A 348 25.61 -1.32 9.53
CA ASP A 348 26.43 -2.53 9.50
C ASP A 348 27.65 -2.46 10.44
N LEU A 349 28.34 -1.32 10.48
CA LEU A 349 29.43 -1.05 11.42
C LEU A 349 28.92 -1.06 12.86
N HIS A 350 27.81 -0.37 13.14
CA HIS A 350 27.21 -0.34 14.47
C HIS A 350 26.75 -1.73 14.95
N VAL A 351 26.12 -2.54 14.09
CA VAL A 351 25.73 -3.92 14.44
C VAL A 351 26.96 -4.80 14.68
N ARG A 352 28.01 -4.68 13.86
CA ARG A 352 29.24 -5.46 14.06
C ARG A 352 29.99 -5.03 15.31
N LEU A 353 30.06 -3.73 15.61
CA LEU A 353 30.61 -3.20 16.86
C LEU A 353 29.78 -3.70 18.05
N GLY A 354 28.44 -3.69 17.96
CA GLY A 354 27.54 -4.23 18.98
C GLY A 354 27.84 -5.69 19.36
N HIS A 355 28.22 -6.53 18.39
CA HIS A 355 28.68 -7.90 18.69
C HIS A 355 30.03 -7.95 19.42
N VAL A 356 31.00 -7.10 19.07
CA VAL A 356 32.29 -6.98 19.78
C VAL A 356 32.06 -6.48 21.21
N ILE A 357 31.20 -5.49 21.39
CA ILE A 357 30.76 -4.96 22.69
C ILE A 357 30.08 -6.06 23.52
N GLN A 358 29.16 -6.83 22.94
CA GLN A 358 28.49 -7.93 23.62
C GLN A 358 29.48 -9.00 24.11
N GLN A 359 30.56 -9.25 23.37
CA GLN A 359 31.64 -10.14 23.80
C GLN A 359 32.49 -9.50 24.91
N ALA A 360 32.91 -8.25 24.77
CA ALA A 360 33.70 -7.52 25.77
C ALA A 360 32.97 -7.41 27.13
N LEU A 361 31.65 -7.19 27.11
CA LEU A 361 30.81 -7.18 28.31
C LEU A 361 30.70 -8.56 28.98
N LYS A 362 30.64 -9.66 28.21
CA LYS A 362 30.72 -11.03 28.75
C LYS A 362 32.09 -11.34 29.37
N GLU A 363 33.14 -10.70 28.86
CA GLU A 363 34.50 -10.75 29.39
C GLU A 363 34.72 -9.75 30.55
N GLY A 364 33.69 -9.03 31.00
CA GLY A 364 33.75 -8.10 32.13
C GLY A 364 34.46 -6.77 31.86
N LYS A 365 34.76 -6.46 30.61
CA LYS A 365 35.47 -5.22 30.22
C LYS A 365 34.51 -4.02 30.17
N THR A 366 35.01 -2.84 30.53
CA THR A 366 34.31 -1.57 30.28
C THR A 366 34.31 -1.27 28.78
N VAL A 367 33.25 -0.59 28.31
CA VAL A 367 33.04 -0.33 26.88
C VAL A 367 32.59 1.11 26.67
N HIS A 368 33.19 1.77 25.70
CA HIS A 368 32.78 3.08 25.20
C HIS A 368 32.61 3.02 23.67
N VAL A 369 31.59 3.72 23.15
CA VAL A 369 31.39 3.88 21.70
C VAL A 369 32.06 5.18 21.29
N GLN A 370 33.14 5.08 20.52
CA GLN A 370 33.92 6.20 19.98
C GLN A 370 34.10 6.01 18.47
N GLN A 371 34.35 7.10 17.73
CA GLN A 371 34.51 7.04 16.27
C GLN A 371 35.68 6.14 15.87
N ASP A 372 36.82 6.24 16.58
CA ASP A 372 38.00 5.41 16.39
C ASP A 372 37.71 3.89 16.47
N ALA A 373 36.70 3.50 17.24
CA ALA A 373 36.26 2.10 17.35
C ALA A 373 35.46 1.64 16.12
N LEU A 374 34.77 2.54 15.42
CA LEU A 374 34.09 2.27 14.13
C LEU A 374 35.10 2.26 12.98
N ASP A 375 35.98 3.25 12.94
CA ASP A 375 37.02 3.38 11.92
C ASP A 375 38.04 2.24 12.03
N GLY A 376 38.31 1.77 13.25
CA GLY A 376 39.12 0.60 13.55
C GLY A 376 38.52 -0.75 13.09
N MET A 377 37.23 -0.80 12.72
CA MET A 377 36.58 -2.04 12.32
C MET A 377 37.15 -2.58 11.00
N ALA A 378 37.27 -3.90 10.91
CA ALA A 378 37.73 -4.57 9.69
C ALA A 378 36.88 -4.21 8.45
N LEU A 379 35.58 -3.94 8.59
CA LEU A 379 34.74 -3.51 7.46
C LEU A 379 35.18 -2.15 6.90
N SER A 380 35.42 -1.16 7.78
CA SER A 380 35.98 0.17 7.44
C SER A 380 37.34 0.04 6.74
N ARG A 381 38.32 -0.57 7.44
CA ARG A 381 39.71 -0.68 6.96
C ARG A 381 39.82 -1.37 5.61
N ASN A 382 39.00 -2.41 5.38
CA ASN A 382 38.96 -3.11 4.10
C ASN A 382 38.51 -2.18 2.97
N VAL A 383 37.47 -1.36 3.17
CA VAL A 383 36.96 -0.46 2.13
C VAL A 383 37.97 0.62 1.77
N VAL A 384 38.65 1.22 2.75
CA VAL A 384 39.75 2.17 2.51
C VAL A 384 40.84 1.52 1.65
N ALA A 385 41.16 0.24 1.91
CA ALA A 385 42.15 -0.51 1.12
C ALA A 385 41.67 -0.95 -0.29
N VAL A 386 40.38 -0.85 -0.63
CA VAL A 386 39.88 -1.10 -2.00
C VAL A 386 39.55 0.18 -2.77
N ALA A 387 39.30 1.27 -2.07
CA ALA A 387 38.89 2.56 -2.65
C ALA A 387 39.70 2.99 -3.90
N PRO A 388 41.04 2.85 -3.97
CA PRO A 388 41.79 3.27 -5.16
C PRO A 388 41.47 2.45 -6.41
N GLN A 389 41.23 1.13 -6.25
CA GLN A 389 40.86 0.26 -7.36
C GLN A 389 39.47 0.59 -7.92
N VAL A 390 38.56 1.09 -7.08
CA VAL A 390 37.22 1.53 -7.51
C VAL A 390 37.27 2.92 -8.13
N ALA A 391 38.08 3.84 -7.61
CA ALA A 391 38.31 5.16 -8.21
C ALA A 391 38.88 5.04 -9.64
N VAL A 392 39.89 4.18 -9.85
CA VAL A 392 40.42 3.87 -11.18
C VAL A 392 39.37 3.24 -12.10
N ALA A 393 38.55 2.31 -11.60
CA ALA A 393 37.49 1.70 -12.39
C ALA A 393 36.36 2.68 -12.79
N LEU A 394 35.95 3.56 -11.87
CA LEU A 394 35.00 4.64 -12.15
C LEU A 394 35.52 5.60 -13.23
N TYR A 395 36.78 6.02 -13.12
CA TYR A 395 37.39 6.90 -14.12
C TYR A 395 37.57 6.20 -15.48
N ALA A 396 37.95 4.91 -15.49
CA ALA A 396 38.03 4.13 -16.73
C ALA A 396 36.66 4.02 -17.43
N ARG A 397 35.58 3.77 -16.68
CA ARG A 397 34.22 3.68 -17.24
C ARG A 397 33.68 5.04 -17.70
N TYR A 398 33.97 6.12 -16.98
CA TYR A 398 33.74 7.49 -17.47
C TYR A 398 34.45 7.74 -18.81
N LEU A 399 35.72 7.34 -18.95
CA LEU A 399 36.46 7.46 -20.21
C LEU A 399 35.88 6.57 -21.33
N GLU A 400 35.35 5.39 -21.03
CA GLU A 400 34.67 4.53 -22.00
C GLU A 400 33.35 5.15 -22.47
N ASN A 401 32.49 5.61 -21.55
CA ASN A 401 31.24 6.32 -21.86
C ASN A 401 31.49 7.58 -22.71
N MET A 402 32.55 8.34 -22.39
CA MET A 402 32.96 9.52 -23.15
C MET A 402 33.58 9.17 -24.52
N LYS A 403 34.20 7.98 -24.67
CA LYS A 403 34.69 7.45 -25.95
C LYS A 403 33.56 6.99 -26.88
N GLU A 404 32.53 6.33 -26.35
CA GLU A 404 31.34 6.01 -27.15
C GLU A 404 30.56 7.28 -27.53
N GLY A 405 30.69 8.34 -26.74
CA GLY A 405 30.21 9.69 -27.04
C GLY A 405 31.19 10.62 -27.78
N ALA A 406 32.26 10.11 -28.39
CA ALA A 406 33.42 10.89 -28.86
C ALA A 406 33.23 11.71 -30.16
N ALA A 407 32.15 12.49 -30.23
CA ALA A 407 32.04 13.64 -31.13
C ALA A 407 32.06 14.99 -30.38
N TRP A 408 32.32 15.00 -29.06
CA TRP A 408 32.28 16.23 -28.26
C TRP A 408 32.98 16.04 -26.90
N THR A 409 34.32 16.11 -26.90
CA THR A 409 35.14 16.04 -25.67
C THR A 409 35.29 17.40 -24.98
N ASP A 410 35.29 18.50 -25.74
CA ASP A 410 35.81 19.79 -25.27
C ASP A 410 34.72 20.75 -24.74
N ALA A 411 33.44 20.33 -24.79
CA ALA A 411 32.29 21.17 -24.47
C ALA A 411 31.29 20.57 -23.47
N ARG A 412 31.62 19.43 -22.82
CA ARG A 412 30.77 18.81 -21.78
C ARG A 412 31.26 19.13 -20.37
N GLY A 413 30.64 20.12 -19.73
CA GLY A 413 30.64 20.31 -18.28
C GLY A 413 32.02 20.43 -17.61
N LEU A 414 32.06 20.15 -16.30
CA LEU A 414 33.32 20.00 -15.56
C LEU A 414 33.84 18.57 -15.78
N PRO A 415 35.01 18.38 -16.42
CA PRO A 415 35.57 17.05 -16.64
C PRO A 415 35.92 16.39 -15.31
N LEU A 416 35.64 15.09 -15.19
CA LEU A 416 36.05 14.32 -14.01
C LEU A 416 37.58 14.34 -13.89
N THR A 417 38.09 14.82 -12.76
CA THR A 417 39.53 14.88 -12.48
C THR A 417 40.14 13.50 -12.44
N ASP A 418 41.21 13.29 -13.20
CA ASP A 418 41.98 12.03 -13.21
C ASP A 418 42.47 11.67 -11.79
N PRO A 419 42.20 10.45 -11.27
CA PRO A 419 42.58 10.06 -9.92
C PRO A 419 44.11 10.05 -9.70
N THR A 420 44.91 9.91 -10.76
CA THR A 420 46.38 9.99 -10.69
C THR A 420 46.88 11.39 -10.32
N LYS A 421 46.09 12.45 -10.54
CA LYS A 421 46.44 13.84 -10.20
C LYS A 421 46.23 14.19 -8.73
N THR A 422 45.62 13.29 -7.95
CA THR A 422 45.27 13.47 -6.54
C THR A 422 45.70 12.30 -5.66
N ASP A 423 46.66 11.49 -6.12
CA ASP A 423 47.12 10.24 -5.49
C ASP A 423 45.99 9.24 -5.14
N ALA A 424 44.83 9.36 -5.81
CA ALA A 424 43.62 8.58 -5.53
C ALA A 424 43.64 7.19 -6.17
N ASP A 425 44.65 6.91 -6.99
CA ASP A 425 44.97 5.60 -7.59
C ASP A 425 45.79 4.69 -6.66
N THR A 426 46.49 5.28 -5.68
CA THR A 426 47.42 4.59 -4.77
C THR A 426 47.04 4.73 -3.30
N ASN A 427 46.59 5.90 -2.85
CA ASN A 427 46.25 6.17 -1.45
C ASN A 427 44.74 6.01 -1.17
N GLY A 428 44.38 5.08 -0.28
CA GLY A 428 43.00 4.79 0.09
C GLY A 428 42.21 5.96 0.67
N ALA A 429 42.85 6.83 1.46
CA ALA A 429 42.18 8.02 2.02
C ALA A 429 41.94 9.08 0.93
N ALA A 430 42.92 9.28 0.03
CA ALA A 430 42.78 10.17 -1.11
C ALA A 430 41.71 9.67 -2.09
N ALA A 431 41.61 8.35 -2.31
CA ALA A 431 40.58 7.73 -3.14
C ALA A 431 39.15 7.98 -2.62
N VAL A 432 38.92 7.85 -1.30
CA VAL A 432 37.62 8.16 -0.69
C VAL A 432 37.32 9.66 -0.78
N ALA A 433 38.31 10.53 -0.56
CA ALA A 433 38.14 11.98 -0.71
C ALA A 433 37.83 12.39 -2.16
N TRP A 434 38.52 11.81 -3.14
CA TRP A 434 38.28 12.01 -4.57
C TRP A 434 36.87 11.54 -4.96
N MET A 435 36.43 10.34 -4.54
CA MET A 435 35.07 9.87 -4.80
C MET A 435 34.02 10.79 -4.17
N LYS A 436 34.28 11.32 -2.96
CA LYS A 436 33.38 12.27 -2.29
C LYS A 436 33.33 13.64 -2.98
N ALA A 437 34.41 14.08 -3.60
CA ALA A 437 34.43 15.30 -4.42
C ALA A 437 33.73 15.08 -5.78
N ALA A 438 33.90 13.90 -6.38
CA ALA A 438 33.30 13.53 -7.67
C ALA A 438 31.79 13.20 -7.58
N PHE A 439 31.33 12.66 -6.44
CA PHE A 439 29.95 12.22 -6.20
C PHE A 439 29.51 12.70 -4.80
N PRO A 440 29.25 14.02 -4.64
CA PRO A 440 29.05 14.65 -3.32
C PRO A 440 27.70 14.32 -2.66
N ASP A 441 26.78 13.71 -3.40
CA ASP A 441 25.43 13.33 -2.99
C ASP A 441 25.36 11.95 -2.32
N ILE A 442 26.45 11.18 -2.34
CA ILE A 442 26.56 9.87 -1.69
C ILE A 442 27.70 9.84 -0.67
N ASP A 443 27.65 8.92 0.30
CA ASP A 443 28.83 8.44 1.01
C ASP A 443 29.45 7.24 0.27
N PRO A 444 30.62 7.41 -0.39
CA PRO A 444 31.29 6.32 -1.07
C PRO A 444 31.66 5.18 -0.12
N ALA A 445 32.08 5.48 1.12
CA ALA A 445 32.56 4.45 2.05
C ALA A 445 31.45 3.47 2.46
N ALA A 446 30.19 3.92 2.52
CA ALA A 446 29.04 3.06 2.73
C ALA A 446 28.63 2.27 1.48
N VAL A 447 28.58 2.90 0.31
CA VAL A 447 28.23 2.19 -0.95
C VAL A 447 29.21 1.05 -1.21
N LEU A 448 30.51 1.28 -0.97
CA LEU A 448 31.55 0.26 -1.05
C LEU A 448 31.37 -0.88 -0.04
N ARG A 449 30.96 -0.60 1.21
CA ARG A 449 30.63 -1.63 2.22
C ARG A 449 29.43 -2.47 1.77
N LEU A 450 28.35 -1.83 1.34
CA LEU A 450 27.11 -2.50 0.92
C LEU A 450 27.34 -3.41 -0.31
N ALA A 451 28.18 -3.00 -1.26
CA ALA A 451 28.50 -3.78 -2.45
C ALA A 451 29.30 -5.07 -2.17
N ARG A 452 29.93 -5.21 -0.98
CA ARG A 452 30.87 -6.30 -0.65
C ARG A 452 30.25 -7.70 -0.72
N PHE A 453 29.05 -7.85 -0.17
CA PHE A 453 28.38 -9.14 -0.08
C PHE A 453 27.33 -9.27 -1.17
N ARG A 454 27.33 -10.41 -1.87
CA ARG A 454 26.30 -10.74 -2.86
C ARG A 454 25.41 -11.87 -2.38
N ARG A 455 24.09 -11.72 -2.54
CA ARG A 455 23.07 -12.66 -2.06
C ARG A 455 23.27 -13.01 -0.58
N SER A 456 23.56 -12.00 0.25
CA SER A 456 23.77 -12.11 1.70
C SER A 456 24.84 -13.13 2.19
N SER A 457 25.72 -13.63 1.32
CA SER A 457 26.57 -14.80 1.66
C SER A 457 27.92 -14.91 0.94
N LYS A 458 28.04 -14.47 -0.32
CA LYS A 458 29.35 -14.47 -1.01
C LYS A 458 30.06 -13.14 -0.77
N ASP A 459 31.17 -13.18 -0.04
CA ASP A 459 32.11 -12.06 0.02
C ASP A 459 32.84 -11.93 -1.32
N LEU A 460 32.48 -10.92 -2.11
CA LEU A 460 33.10 -10.68 -3.41
C LEU A 460 34.50 -10.11 -3.26
N MET A 461 34.71 -9.24 -2.27
CA MET A 461 35.95 -8.48 -2.09
C MET A 461 37.15 -9.39 -1.76
N ALA A 462 36.89 -10.54 -1.13
CA ALA A 462 37.90 -11.55 -0.79
C ALA A 462 38.01 -12.72 -1.79
N LYS A 463 37.06 -12.89 -2.71
CA LYS A 463 37.02 -14.04 -3.66
C LYS A 463 37.08 -13.62 -5.12
N ASP A 464 36.23 -12.68 -5.52
CA ASP A 464 36.02 -12.25 -6.91
C ASP A 464 36.31 -10.74 -7.02
N ARG A 465 37.58 -10.35 -6.83
CA ARG A 465 37.95 -8.93 -6.66
C ARG A 465 37.51 -8.02 -7.80
N SER A 466 37.65 -8.48 -9.06
CA SER A 466 37.19 -7.74 -10.24
C SER A 466 35.68 -7.54 -10.29
N VAL A 467 34.91 -8.56 -9.90
CA VAL A 467 33.43 -8.51 -9.85
C VAL A 467 32.97 -7.55 -8.75
N TYR A 468 33.66 -7.51 -7.60
CA TYR A 468 33.41 -6.49 -6.58
C TYR A 468 33.63 -5.08 -7.10
N VAL A 469 34.80 -4.81 -7.72
CA VAL A 469 35.17 -3.47 -8.20
C VAL A 469 34.17 -2.97 -9.24
N GLN A 470 33.78 -3.80 -10.21
CA GLN A 470 32.80 -3.43 -11.23
C GLN A 470 31.40 -3.17 -10.65
N ARG A 471 30.92 -4.04 -9.75
CA ARG A 471 29.64 -3.85 -9.05
C ARG A 471 29.64 -2.56 -8.23
N ALA A 472 30.72 -2.30 -7.51
CA ALA A 472 30.87 -1.13 -6.66
C ALA A 472 30.88 0.18 -7.47
N ALA A 473 31.59 0.22 -8.60
CA ALA A 473 31.56 1.35 -9.53
C ALA A 473 30.13 1.59 -10.07
N GLN A 474 29.47 0.53 -10.56
CA GLN A 474 28.09 0.59 -11.06
C GLN A 474 27.09 1.09 -10.01
N TRP A 475 27.26 0.72 -8.74
CA TRP A 475 26.40 1.18 -7.66
C TRP A 475 26.61 2.67 -7.32
N VAL A 476 27.85 3.17 -7.39
CA VAL A 476 28.18 4.60 -7.23
C VAL A 476 27.53 5.44 -8.35
N GLU A 477 27.68 5.00 -9.60
CA GLU A 477 27.08 5.62 -10.79
C GLU A 477 25.55 5.67 -10.71
N LEU A 478 24.91 4.53 -10.40
CA LEU A 478 23.45 4.44 -10.32
C LEU A 478 22.86 5.31 -9.19
N LEU A 479 23.58 5.46 -8.07
CA LEU A 479 23.11 6.29 -6.95
C LEU A 479 23.36 7.78 -7.19
N SER A 480 24.47 8.18 -7.80
CA SER A 480 24.80 9.61 -7.92
C SER A 480 24.02 10.31 -9.04
N SER A 481 23.29 11.35 -8.66
CA SER A 481 22.73 12.38 -9.56
C SER A 481 23.83 13.21 -10.25
N ALA A 482 24.98 13.41 -9.59
CA ALA A 482 26.12 14.12 -10.15
C ALA A 482 26.84 13.33 -11.26
N HIS A 483 26.72 12.00 -11.26
CA HIS A 483 27.08 11.16 -12.42
C HIS A 483 26.09 11.37 -13.57
N GLN A 484 24.76 11.26 -13.31
CA GLN A 484 23.73 11.47 -14.34
C GLN A 484 23.92 12.80 -15.09
N ALA A 485 23.99 13.92 -14.36
CA ALA A 485 24.11 15.26 -14.94
C ALA A 485 25.43 15.51 -15.71
N ARG A 486 26.47 14.70 -15.48
CA ARG A 486 27.78 14.81 -16.15
C ARG A 486 27.87 13.97 -17.41
N GLU A 487 27.24 12.79 -17.39
CA GLU A 487 27.33 11.78 -18.45
C GLU A 487 26.07 11.72 -19.33
N GLU A 488 25.23 12.76 -19.30
CA GLU A 488 24.11 12.90 -20.23
C GLU A 488 24.58 12.84 -21.69
N VAL A 489 23.78 12.15 -22.51
CA VAL A 489 23.99 12.08 -23.96
C VAL A 489 23.66 13.47 -24.56
N PRO A 490 24.54 14.09 -25.36
CA PRO A 490 24.27 15.39 -25.95
C PRO A 490 23.05 15.32 -26.88
N LEU A 491 21.98 16.02 -26.50
CA LEU A 491 20.73 16.11 -27.26
C LEU A 491 20.83 17.17 -28.36
N THR A 492 20.05 17.03 -29.43
CA THR A 492 19.94 18.06 -30.46
C THR A 492 19.20 19.30 -29.94
N TYR A 493 19.67 20.48 -30.32
CA TYR A 493 19.04 21.74 -29.94
C TYR A 493 17.75 21.96 -30.74
N LEU A 494 16.61 22.01 -30.07
CA LEU A 494 15.31 22.28 -30.69
C LEU A 494 15.21 23.75 -31.14
N ARG A 495 14.97 24.00 -32.43
CA ARG A 495 14.82 25.37 -32.96
C ARG A 495 13.52 26.00 -32.46
N LYS A 496 13.61 27.24 -31.95
CA LYS A 496 12.42 28.11 -31.77
C LYS A 496 11.81 28.45 -33.13
N SER A 497 10.52 28.72 -33.18
CA SER A 497 9.80 29.02 -34.42
C SER A 497 8.71 30.10 -34.26
N ARG A 498 8.44 30.83 -35.34
CA ARG A 498 7.28 31.73 -35.50
C ARG A 498 6.31 31.16 -36.55
N PRO A 499 4.99 31.47 -36.52
CA PRO A 499 4.07 30.93 -37.53
C PRO A 499 4.44 31.44 -38.94
N SER A 500 4.30 30.59 -39.96
CA SER A 500 4.28 31.04 -41.36
C SER A 500 2.97 31.78 -41.66
N ILE A 501 3.01 32.63 -42.68
CA ILE A 501 1.83 33.35 -43.18
C ILE A 501 0.81 32.41 -43.84
N THR A 502 1.22 31.25 -44.37
CA THR A 502 0.33 30.38 -45.19
C THR A 502 -0.42 29.32 -44.41
N ASN A 503 0.17 28.76 -43.36
CA ASN A 503 -0.38 27.58 -42.67
C ASN A 503 0.10 27.55 -41.20
N PRO A 504 -0.79 27.39 -40.20
CA PRO A 504 -0.40 27.38 -38.78
C PRO A 504 0.53 26.22 -38.38
N ASN A 505 0.50 25.11 -39.13
CA ASN A 505 1.37 23.96 -38.94
C ASN A 505 2.74 24.12 -39.63
N VAL A 506 2.89 25.07 -40.55
CA VAL A 506 4.18 25.46 -41.13
C VAL A 506 4.75 26.60 -40.30
N ARG A 507 5.99 26.45 -39.84
CA ARG A 507 6.60 27.40 -38.91
C ARG A 507 7.99 27.81 -39.36
N VAL A 508 8.24 29.11 -39.37
CA VAL A 508 9.54 29.67 -39.75
C VAL A 508 10.51 29.40 -38.60
N ALA A 509 11.56 28.65 -38.87
CA ALA A 509 12.56 28.23 -37.89
C ALA A 509 13.55 29.36 -37.59
N TRP A 510 14.00 29.44 -36.33
CA TRP A 510 15.20 30.19 -35.98
C TRP A 510 16.44 29.43 -36.47
N LEU A 511 17.31 30.09 -37.24
CA LEU A 511 18.49 29.48 -37.87
C LEU A 511 19.78 30.03 -37.24
N PRO A 512 20.26 29.46 -36.11
CA PRO A 512 21.45 29.96 -35.41
C PRO A 512 22.74 29.83 -36.23
N GLU A 513 22.79 28.91 -37.20
CA GLU A 513 23.95 28.70 -38.09
C GLU A 513 24.17 29.86 -39.08
N ARG A 514 23.11 30.61 -39.44
CA ARG A 514 23.23 31.68 -40.42
C ARG A 514 23.54 33.00 -39.72
N GLN A 515 24.82 33.36 -39.67
CA GLN A 515 25.30 34.66 -39.22
C GLN A 515 24.80 35.81 -40.13
N ARG A 516 23.55 36.22 -39.93
CA ARG A 516 23.06 37.51 -40.43
C ARG A 516 23.68 38.59 -39.55
N ALA A 517 24.36 39.58 -40.15
CA ALA A 517 25.25 40.52 -39.46
C ALA A 517 24.64 41.33 -38.30
N HIS A 518 23.31 41.35 -38.17
CA HIS A 518 22.57 42.09 -37.13
C HIS A 518 21.39 41.31 -36.52
N ALA A 519 21.46 39.97 -36.46
CA ALA A 519 20.42 39.15 -35.85
C ALA A 519 20.37 39.32 -34.31
N LEU A 520 19.18 39.44 -33.72
CA LEU A 520 18.99 39.47 -32.27
C LEU A 520 18.85 38.04 -31.71
N LEU A 521 18.72 37.90 -30.39
CA LEU A 521 18.36 36.60 -29.80
C LEU A 521 16.95 36.21 -30.26
N ALA A 522 16.75 34.90 -30.47
CA ALA A 522 15.51 34.35 -31.02
C ALA A 522 14.22 34.79 -30.28
N SER A 523 14.29 35.05 -28.97
CA SER A 523 13.16 35.59 -28.19
C SER A 523 12.75 36.98 -28.64
N ASP A 524 13.72 37.81 -29.00
CA ASP A 524 13.59 39.24 -29.21
C ASP A 524 13.13 39.50 -30.64
N GLU A 525 13.49 38.61 -31.57
CA GLU A 525 12.87 38.47 -32.90
C GLU A 525 11.49 37.74 -32.86
N GLY A 526 10.97 37.40 -31.68
CA GLY A 526 9.63 36.85 -31.49
C GLY A 526 9.45 35.36 -31.78
N PHE A 527 10.54 34.59 -31.95
CA PHE A 527 10.48 33.13 -32.09
C PHE A 527 10.23 32.46 -30.72
N LYS A 528 9.35 31.46 -30.68
CA LYS A 528 8.95 30.75 -29.45
C LYS A 528 9.09 29.24 -29.61
N PHE A 529 9.14 28.48 -28.53
CA PHE A 529 9.03 27.03 -28.62
C PHE A 529 7.60 26.65 -29.02
N ALA A 530 7.46 25.95 -30.15
CA ALA A 530 6.18 25.51 -30.67
C ALA A 530 6.37 24.28 -31.57
N TYR A 531 5.84 23.14 -31.13
CA TYR A 531 5.85 21.87 -31.82
C TYR A 531 4.59 21.09 -31.41
N SER A 532 3.71 20.76 -32.37
CA SER A 532 2.45 20.05 -32.14
C SER A 532 2.51 18.57 -32.55
N GLY A 533 3.71 18.01 -32.72
CA GLY A 533 3.93 16.64 -33.19
C GLY A 533 4.21 16.57 -34.70
N PRO A 534 4.01 15.40 -35.33
CA PRO A 534 4.50 15.11 -36.69
C PRO A 534 3.85 15.94 -37.82
N GLN A 535 2.82 16.73 -37.51
CA GLN A 535 2.21 17.67 -38.46
C GLN A 535 2.93 19.03 -38.51
N THR A 536 3.79 19.35 -37.54
CA THR A 536 4.58 20.61 -37.57
C THR A 536 5.73 20.48 -38.56
N ARG A 537 5.76 21.36 -39.57
CA ARG A 537 6.87 21.46 -40.54
C ARG A 537 7.65 22.75 -40.32
N PHE A 538 8.98 22.65 -40.26
CA PHE A 538 9.87 23.79 -40.09
C PHE A 538 10.40 24.24 -41.45
N VAL A 539 10.41 25.55 -41.69
CA VAL A 539 10.85 26.14 -42.96
C VAL A 539 11.69 27.39 -42.73
N GLU A 540 12.48 27.76 -43.73
CA GLU A 540 12.84 29.15 -43.97
C GLU A 540 11.81 29.73 -44.94
N GLU A 541 11.26 30.89 -44.59
CA GLU A 541 10.27 31.60 -45.39
C GLU A 541 10.91 32.85 -45.99
N THR A 542 10.89 32.93 -47.31
CA THR A 542 11.38 34.08 -48.11
C THR A 542 10.29 34.48 -49.11
N PHE A 543 10.49 35.58 -49.82
CA PHE A 543 9.59 36.01 -50.90
C PHE A 543 10.37 36.13 -52.19
N ALA A 544 9.79 35.70 -53.31
CA ALA A 544 10.38 35.93 -54.63
C ALA A 544 10.52 37.44 -54.90
N TYR A 545 11.61 37.84 -55.52
CA TYR A 545 11.84 39.25 -55.85
C TYR A 545 10.76 39.76 -56.83
N ALA A 546 10.08 40.83 -56.44
CA ALA A 546 9.02 41.44 -57.22
C ALA A 546 9.61 42.43 -58.24
N GLU A 547 9.91 41.95 -59.44
CA GLU A 547 10.30 42.80 -60.57
C GLU A 547 9.18 43.80 -60.96
N ASN A 548 9.48 44.82 -61.78
CA ASN A 548 8.49 45.80 -62.22
C ASN A 548 7.62 45.28 -63.39
N THR A 549 6.82 44.25 -63.12
CA THR A 549 5.93 43.59 -64.10
C THR A 549 4.46 43.78 -63.73
N LEU A 550 3.54 43.47 -64.65
CA LEU A 550 2.10 43.48 -64.33
C LEU A 550 1.75 42.44 -63.24
N GLN A 551 2.45 41.32 -63.21
CA GLN A 551 2.19 40.24 -62.24
C GLN A 551 2.50 40.70 -60.80
N SER A 552 3.61 41.41 -60.57
CA SER A 552 3.95 41.92 -59.23
C SER A 552 3.05 43.05 -58.75
N ARG A 553 2.40 43.78 -59.66
CA ARG A 553 1.48 44.88 -59.34
C ARG A 553 0.06 44.42 -59.04
N TYR A 554 -0.35 43.22 -59.46
CA TYR A 554 -1.72 42.72 -59.33
C TYR A 554 -1.85 41.40 -58.56
N LEU A 555 -0.83 40.54 -58.51
CA LEU A 555 -0.86 39.28 -57.77
C LEU A 555 -0.20 39.45 -56.40
N ALA A 556 -0.75 38.79 -55.38
CA ALA A 556 -0.14 38.75 -54.06
C ALA A 556 1.21 38.01 -54.10
N GLN A 557 2.20 38.48 -53.35
CA GLN A 557 3.49 37.80 -53.22
C GLN A 557 3.29 36.40 -52.62
N GLN A 558 3.81 35.39 -53.31
CA GLN A 558 3.82 34.02 -52.81
C GLN A 558 5.08 33.79 -51.98
N PRO A 559 4.96 33.34 -50.71
CA PRO A 559 6.13 32.99 -49.91
C PRO A 559 6.76 31.71 -50.45
N VAL A 560 8.07 31.75 -50.66
CA VAL A 560 8.90 30.62 -51.02
C VAL A 560 9.37 29.94 -49.74
N HIS A 561 8.98 28.68 -49.57
CA HIS A 561 9.31 27.86 -48.41
C HIS A 561 10.44 26.89 -48.74
N THR A 562 11.55 26.99 -48.02
CA THR A 562 12.62 25.97 -48.02
C THR A 562 12.50 25.17 -46.74
N GLU A 563 12.34 23.84 -46.83
CA GLU A 563 12.23 22.99 -45.64
C GLU A 563 13.55 22.95 -44.84
N VAL A 564 13.44 22.98 -43.52
CA VAL A 564 14.58 22.88 -42.60
C VAL A 564 14.22 21.94 -41.44
N THR A 565 15.20 21.27 -40.85
CA THR A 565 14.97 20.37 -39.71
C THR A 565 14.44 21.11 -38.47
N ALA A 566 13.67 20.41 -37.63
CA ALA A 566 13.18 20.97 -36.36
C ALA A 566 14.30 21.23 -35.33
N SER A 567 15.44 20.53 -35.46
CA SER A 567 16.56 20.61 -34.51
C SER A 567 17.92 20.77 -35.21
N VAL A 568 18.89 21.30 -34.46
CA VAL A 568 20.31 21.44 -34.80
C VAL A 568 21.12 20.40 -34.04
N ALA A 569 22.03 19.69 -34.71
CA ALA A 569 23.08 18.95 -34.03
C ALA A 569 24.26 19.89 -33.76
N LEU A 570 24.65 20.09 -32.50
CA LEU A 570 25.75 20.99 -32.11
C LEU A 570 27.09 20.26 -31.84
N GLY A 571 27.13 18.94 -32.06
CA GLY A 571 28.34 18.11 -31.89
C GLY A 571 29.34 18.27 -33.03
N ALA A 572 30.58 17.77 -32.85
CA ALA A 572 31.65 17.96 -33.83
C ALA A 572 31.39 17.32 -35.21
N ALA A 573 30.47 16.35 -35.31
CA ALA A 573 30.03 15.84 -36.61
C ALA A 573 29.32 16.89 -37.49
N ALA A 574 28.74 17.95 -36.89
CA ALA A 574 28.21 19.09 -37.62
C ALA A 574 29.31 20.10 -37.98
N LEU A 575 30.27 20.33 -37.07
CA LEU A 575 31.43 21.22 -37.30
C LEU A 575 32.44 20.64 -38.30
N ALA A 576 32.51 19.31 -38.43
CA ALA A 576 33.39 18.65 -39.40
C ALA A 576 32.98 18.90 -40.85
N VAL A 577 31.70 19.18 -41.13
CA VAL A 577 31.20 19.50 -42.48
C VAL A 577 31.78 20.81 -43.01
N ASP A 578 32.03 21.79 -42.14
CA ASP A 578 32.68 23.05 -42.52
C ASP A 578 34.20 22.92 -42.73
N SER A 579 34.79 21.78 -42.34
CA SER A 579 36.23 21.51 -42.52
C SER A 579 36.57 20.78 -43.82
N SER A 580 35.58 20.22 -44.54
CA SER A 580 35.81 19.52 -45.82
C SER A 580 35.85 20.47 -47.01
N SER A 581 36.97 21.19 -47.18
CA SER A 581 37.29 21.88 -48.42
C SER A 581 37.68 20.89 -49.54
N GLY A 582 36.69 20.16 -50.06
CA GLY A 582 36.90 19.23 -51.17
C GLY A 582 35.74 18.26 -51.41
N SER A 583 35.23 18.25 -52.64
CA SER A 583 34.16 17.38 -53.16
C SER A 583 32.73 17.67 -52.68
N ALA A 584 31.99 18.43 -53.50
CA ALA A 584 30.54 18.54 -53.38
C ALA A 584 29.86 17.33 -54.06
N ALA A 585 29.43 16.35 -53.26
CA ALA A 585 28.49 15.31 -53.67
C ALA A 585 27.30 15.29 -52.70
N PRO A 586 26.04 15.25 -53.19
CA PRO A 586 24.87 15.33 -52.32
C PRO A 586 24.63 14.01 -51.59
N HIS A 587 25.13 13.88 -50.36
CA HIS A 587 24.75 12.78 -49.48
C HIS A 587 23.37 13.03 -48.89
N ILE A 588 22.45 12.10 -49.15
CA ILE A 588 21.14 12.01 -48.49
C ILE A 588 21.40 11.88 -46.98
N PRO A 589 20.82 12.74 -46.11
CA PRO A 589 20.99 12.59 -44.67
C PRO A 589 20.38 11.27 -44.21
N GLY A 590 21.24 10.38 -43.71
CA GLY A 590 20.80 9.14 -43.07
C GLY A 590 19.87 9.46 -41.90
N SER A 591 18.85 8.63 -41.72
CA SER A 591 17.86 8.77 -40.64
C SER A 591 18.56 9.08 -39.30
N PRO A 592 18.15 10.13 -38.56
CA PRO A 592 18.74 10.40 -37.25
C PRO A 592 18.53 9.17 -36.38
N ALA A 593 19.64 8.55 -35.95
CA ALA A 593 19.57 7.45 -35.00
C ALA A 593 18.78 7.93 -33.78
N VAL A 594 17.67 7.25 -33.47
CA VAL A 594 16.81 7.63 -32.35
C VAL A 594 17.65 7.53 -31.09
N SER A 595 18.05 8.68 -30.56
CA SER A 595 18.80 8.80 -29.33
C SER A 595 17.97 8.18 -28.21
N ARG A 596 18.33 6.97 -27.80
CA ARG A 596 17.68 6.28 -26.68
C ARG A 596 17.89 7.12 -25.42
N ILE A 597 16.82 7.73 -24.95
CA ILE A 597 16.75 8.24 -23.58
C ILE A 597 16.99 7.02 -22.67
N LEU A 598 18.13 7.01 -21.98
CA LEU A 598 18.51 5.89 -21.09
C LEU A 598 17.62 5.78 -19.85
N HIS A 599 16.80 6.81 -19.59
CA HIS A 599 15.78 6.83 -18.55
C HIS A 599 14.45 6.30 -19.10
N THR A 600 14.14 5.04 -18.83
CA THR A 600 12.77 4.52 -18.87
C THR A 600 11.95 5.11 -17.71
N SER A 601 11.66 6.40 -17.79
CA SER A 601 10.59 7.01 -17.00
C SER A 601 9.29 6.26 -17.30
N VAL A 602 8.50 5.96 -16.27
CA VAL A 602 7.30 5.14 -16.39
C VAL A 602 6.19 5.90 -17.13
N LEU A 603 6.15 5.73 -18.45
CA LEU A 603 4.90 5.80 -19.21
C LEU A 603 4.47 4.36 -19.54
N VAL A 604 3.28 4.02 -19.06
CA VAL A 604 2.67 2.71 -19.32
C VAL A 604 2.03 2.75 -20.70
N ASP A 605 2.81 2.37 -21.72
CA ASP A 605 2.24 2.01 -23.03
C ASP A 605 1.50 0.68 -22.90
N GLY A 606 0.22 0.79 -22.52
CA GLY A 606 -0.76 -0.29 -22.61
C GLY A 606 -1.15 -0.61 -24.05
N SER A 607 -0.17 -0.85 -24.93
CA SER A 607 -0.42 -1.28 -26.30
C SER A 607 -0.70 -2.78 -26.32
N LEU A 608 -1.97 -3.14 -26.53
CA LEU A 608 -2.42 -4.51 -26.73
C LEU A 608 -1.65 -5.16 -27.90
N SER A 609 -1.10 -6.35 -27.64
CA SER A 609 -0.38 -7.14 -28.63
C SER A 609 -1.33 -7.72 -29.68
N GLY A 610 -1.57 -6.98 -30.77
CA GLY A 610 -2.24 -7.46 -31.96
C GLY A 610 -1.29 -8.23 -32.88
N SER A 611 -1.52 -9.53 -33.02
CA SER A 611 -0.72 -10.43 -33.87
C SER A 611 -0.72 -10.00 -35.34
N SER A 612 0.47 -9.76 -35.91
CA SER A 612 0.67 -9.55 -37.34
C SER A 612 0.92 -10.88 -38.06
N GLY A 613 -0.16 -11.58 -38.42
CA GLY A 613 -0.12 -12.75 -39.31
C GLY A 613 -0.39 -12.34 -40.76
N SER A 614 0.63 -12.43 -41.62
CA SER A 614 0.49 -12.18 -43.07
C SER A 614 -0.21 -13.35 -43.76
N GLY A 615 -1.32 -13.08 -44.47
CA GLY A 615 -2.04 -14.04 -45.30
C GLY A 615 -2.79 -13.36 -46.45
N ILE A 616 -2.28 -13.50 -47.67
CA ILE A 616 -2.85 -12.90 -48.89
C ILE A 616 -3.90 -13.84 -49.50
N ALA A 617 -5.15 -13.39 -49.70
CA ALA A 617 -6.10 -14.03 -50.64
C ALA A 617 -7.32 -13.14 -51.02
N ALA A 618 -7.48 -12.92 -52.34
CA ALA A 618 -8.69 -12.83 -53.16
C ALA A 618 -10.01 -12.10 -52.68
N LEU A 619 -10.30 -10.97 -53.34
CA LEU A 619 -11.48 -10.73 -54.21
C LEU A 619 -12.81 -11.51 -53.96
N ARG A 620 -13.87 -10.84 -53.42
CA ARG A 620 -15.07 -10.34 -54.16
C ARG A 620 -16.33 -10.03 -53.31
N SER A 621 -17.01 -8.94 -53.70
CA SER A 621 -18.46 -8.63 -53.69
C SER A 621 -19.39 -8.88 -52.47
N GLY A 622 -20.07 -7.80 -52.05
CA GLY A 622 -21.54 -7.76 -51.97
C GLY A 622 -22.17 -7.65 -50.57
N GLY A 623 -23.15 -6.75 -50.42
CA GLY A 623 -24.05 -6.67 -49.25
C GLY A 623 -24.32 -5.23 -48.78
N SER A 624 -25.58 -4.80 -48.83
CA SER A 624 -26.03 -3.46 -48.39
C SER A 624 -27.01 -3.56 -47.21
N GLU A 625 -26.99 -2.58 -46.30
CA GLU A 625 -28.15 -1.98 -45.59
C GLU A 625 -27.60 -0.88 -44.65
N SER A 626 -27.96 0.41 -44.76
CA SER A 626 -29.28 1.06 -44.56
C SER A 626 -29.69 1.21 -43.08
N VAL A 627 -29.44 2.38 -42.50
CA VAL A 627 -30.22 2.92 -41.36
C VAL A 627 -30.50 4.41 -41.59
N LYS A 628 -31.78 4.82 -41.46
CA LYS A 628 -32.26 6.20 -41.60
C LYS A 628 -32.37 6.91 -40.23
N ALA A 629 -32.42 8.24 -40.29
CA ALA A 629 -32.54 9.14 -39.14
C ALA A 629 -33.93 9.17 -38.47
N THR A 630 -33.99 9.75 -37.27
CA THR A 630 -35.17 10.45 -36.73
C THR A 630 -34.74 11.60 -35.80
N ALA A 631 -35.57 12.65 -35.70
CA ALA A 631 -35.25 13.93 -35.06
C ALA A 631 -36.10 14.23 -33.79
N SER A 632 -35.77 15.33 -33.10
CA SER A 632 -36.39 15.85 -31.86
C SER A 632 -37.85 16.31 -32.00
N PRO A 633 -38.53 16.70 -30.89
CA PRO A 633 -38.70 18.14 -30.61
C PRO A 633 -38.74 18.55 -29.10
N THR A 634 -39.19 19.79 -28.82
CA THR A 634 -38.84 20.68 -27.68
C THR A 634 -39.97 21.05 -26.69
N ALA A 635 -39.60 21.39 -25.43
CA ALA A 635 -40.18 22.40 -24.51
C ALA A 635 -39.34 22.47 -23.18
N GLY A 636 -39.38 23.49 -22.30
CA GLY A 636 -39.87 24.89 -22.42
C GLY A 636 -40.30 25.54 -21.07
N ILE A 637 -39.70 26.69 -20.67
CA ILE A 637 -40.12 27.63 -19.57
C ILE A 637 -39.93 27.07 -18.12
N SER A 638 -39.51 27.76 -17.03
CA SER A 638 -38.99 29.12 -16.67
C SER A 638 -37.87 28.96 -15.59
N GLY A 639 -37.26 29.93 -14.88
CA GLY A 639 -37.47 31.38 -14.68
C GLY A 639 -36.30 32.05 -13.89
N ARG A 640 -36.50 33.17 -13.17
CA ARG A 640 -35.46 33.91 -12.39
C ARG A 640 -36.06 34.69 -11.19
N PRO A 641 -35.34 34.86 -10.07
CA PRO A 641 -34.96 36.21 -9.56
C PRO A 641 -33.44 36.29 -9.23
N SER A 642 -32.68 37.35 -9.58
CA SER A 642 -32.42 38.58 -8.80
C SER A 642 -32.07 38.32 -7.31
N SER A 643 -30.96 38.81 -6.75
CA SER A 643 -30.33 40.13 -6.97
C SER A 643 -28.83 40.22 -6.62
N THR A 644 -28.24 41.36 -7.00
CA THR A 644 -27.09 42.10 -6.42
C THR A 644 -26.82 41.89 -4.91
N SER A 645 -25.64 42.12 -4.32
CA SER A 645 -24.31 42.66 -4.75
C SER A 645 -23.37 42.62 -3.54
N GLY A 646 -22.04 42.60 -3.71
CA GLY A 646 -21.14 42.81 -2.57
C GLY A 646 -19.69 42.39 -2.81
N ARG A 647 -18.90 43.26 -3.43
CA ARG A 647 -17.44 43.20 -3.46
C ARG A 647 -16.91 43.98 -2.25
N ALA A 648 -15.94 43.45 -1.52
CA ALA A 648 -14.63 44.07 -1.30
C ALA A 648 -13.87 43.35 -0.18
N ASP A 649 -12.56 43.24 -0.40
CA ASP A 649 -11.58 42.72 0.56
C ASP A 649 -11.41 43.66 1.75
N LEU A 650 -10.96 43.10 2.89
CA LEU A 650 -10.14 43.82 3.87
C LEU A 650 -9.26 42.80 4.61
N ASP A 651 -7.95 43.04 4.59
CA ASP A 651 -7.03 42.54 5.60
C ASP A 651 -7.43 43.09 6.99
N ASP A 652 -7.17 42.36 8.08
CA ASP A 652 -5.96 42.63 8.89
C ASP A 652 -5.79 41.60 10.04
N ALA A 653 -4.69 41.75 10.78
CA ALA A 653 -4.18 40.84 11.79
C ALA A 653 -4.97 40.75 13.12
N HIS A 654 -4.53 39.79 13.96
CA HIS A 654 -4.91 39.53 15.35
C HIS A 654 -6.27 38.84 15.62
N PHE A 655 -6.25 37.50 15.70
CA PHE A 655 -6.34 36.78 16.98
C PHE A 655 -5.84 35.32 16.87
#